data_AF-A0A9D5P3K2-F1
#
_entry.id   AF-A0A9D5P3K2-F1
#
_cell.length_a   1.000
_cell.length_b   1.000
_cell.length_c   1.000
_cell.angle_alpha   90.00
_cell.angle_beta   90.00
_cell.angle_gamma   90.00
#
_symmetry.space_group_name_H-M   'P 1'
#
loop_
_entity.id
_entity.type
_entity.pdbx_description
1 polymer ?
#
loop_
_entity_poly.entity_id
_entity_poly.type
_entity_poly.pdbx_seq_one_letter_code
_entity_poly.pdbx_strand_id
1 'polypeptide(L)'
;MKKYSFYILLLMVCFSVALTSCKDDKLDADNYNHQSDRLFMPQFRVTQNTGNSADQYGCGIASEFAYSGSTHVNDIWLNWYGVEGAIAYHLKGKVQGGRWNQDEILDTILYVDEAHPERSLSFLHEDLAYSTGYLYCIQAISPKGEAYNSKWSGNLSEAGTGVDDLGHQSDMSRDDDRGALWSGSLNTGMRYDIPAIFWVENVTKNTMRVKFNTTVEGLYADFLEASDSLTISADGKKWQFDRITIQPSSDNPDLPSLTHHVTATDLENGYVDFDGLESNAAYIVNGSNSKVSRYYDSQFNSTMVRMQGDPAEPIKIAWAPDPNDTILANTVKNAKDLLGKVTRIDTVFINYMKDNSISEGQVFYLEGGKTYYIQSSFNMTKGFTLETDPADLAAGKGRAEILLGVGTSDDEGYSTNATTIMLCRNAASGAENGVSLAIQPIRFNQLNIHPHMVWNYMDKNGTGGDSKRNINGNYFINMNSQGLSFSLSELSITNCTFSGLTRGFIRFQGPNRQLIEHMVVEGCVFTDCGPYDASGRGYSWFAGPGNRKDSNFFQWLEVKNNSFIDVPKHAFVSENGNLAWPANTKWNIEIENNTFVNLSTRSSSSGHGMLIETRYAPAGTKITVKKNLFVLVRKGDSDDRSLYMRGMRIDTKDISYDFADNYATTVPAWGNYKASTDATTTLSDGLFTNYQFSHTSSGAGYQKGALNVGGYGETQIKFGDNRNSNEDDEIGYQLAPEELFKDPQPLQTNGHADMHRHNVDGFYYKLTDKVKSHPIYTKKIGDQRWATGAPWK
;
A
#
# COMPACT_ATOMS: atom_id res chain seq x y z
N MET A 1 29.94 -32.97 51.21
CA MET A 1 30.32 -32.47 49.87
C MET A 1 29.18 -31.73 49.15
N LYS A 2 28.44 -30.83 49.83
CA LYS A 2 27.45 -29.93 49.17
C LYS A 2 27.55 -28.46 49.63
N LYS A 3 28.47 -28.13 50.54
CA LYS A 3 28.72 -26.75 51.00
C LYS A 3 29.92 -26.07 50.34
N TYR A 4 30.80 -26.81 49.65
CA TYR A 4 31.99 -26.24 48.99
C TYR A 4 31.77 -25.90 47.50
N SER A 5 30.78 -26.51 46.84
CA SER A 5 30.47 -26.22 45.43
C SER A 5 29.87 -24.82 45.23
N PHE A 6 29.16 -24.29 46.22
CA PHE A 6 28.61 -22.94 46.18
C PHE A 6 29.69 -21.85 46.29
N TYR A 7 30.70 -22.06 47.14
CA TYR A 7 31.81 -21.11 47.27
C TYR A 7 32.74 -21.13 46.05
N ILE A 8 32.90 -22.30 45.39
CA ILE A 8 33.69 -22.41 44.15
C ILE A 8 32.97 -21.73 42.97
N LEU A 9 31.64 -21.83 42.87
CA LEU A 9 30.89 -21.09 41.86
C LEU A 9 30.93 -19.57 42.11
N LEU A 10 30.82 -19.13 43.37
CA LEU A 10 30.89 -17.71 43.71
C LEU A 10 32.30 -17.12 43.45
N LEU A 11 33.36 -17.89 43.69
CA LEU A 11 34.73 -17.47 43.38
C LEU A 11 34.98 -17.38 41.87
N MET A 12 34.39 -18.29 41.06
CA MET A 12 34.49 -18.23 39.61
C MET A 12 33.72 -17.06 38.99
N VAL A 13 32.55 -16.71 39.57
CA VAL A 13 31.78 -15.53 39.15
C VAL A 13 32.54 -14.23 39.48
N CYS A 14 33.16 -14.14 40.66
CA CYS A 14 33.98 -12.97 41.01
C CYS A 14 35.25 -12.85 40.17
N PHE A 15 35.86 -13.96 39.73
CA PHE A 15 37.01 -13.93 38.81
C PHE A 15 36.61 -13.55 37.37
N SER A 16 35.40 -13.89 36.92
CA SER A 16 34.90 -13.47 35.59
C SER A 16 34.48 -12.00 35.51
N VAL A 17 34.12 -11.37 36.63
CA VAL A 17 33.78 -9.93 36.67
C VAL A 17 35.02 -9.05 36.86
N ALA A 18 36.08 -9.55 37.49
CA ALA A 18 37.33 -8.82 37.69
C ALA A 18 38.29 -8.82 36.47
N LEU A 19 37.97 -9.55 35.39
CA LEU A 19 38.78 -9.62 34.16
C LEU A 19 38.08 -9.04 32.92
N THR A 20 36.98 -8.31 33.08
CA THR A 20 36.46 -7.39 32.05
C THR A 20 36.81 -5.94 32.42
N SER A 21 38.07 -5.72 32.79
CA SER A 21 38.68 -4.41 32.60
C SER A 21 38.81 -4.25 31.09
N CYS A 22 38.12 -3.26 30.50
CA CYS A 22 38.37 -2.82 29.13
C CYS A 22 39.87 -2.52 29.00
N LYS A 23 40.61 -3.47 28.45
CA LYS A 23 41.89 -3.16 27.83
C LYS A 23 41.54 -2.64 26.45
N ASP A 24 42.05 -1.45 26.15
CA ASP A 24 42.17 -0.90 24.82
C ASP A 24 43.07 -1.84 23.99
N ASP A 25 42.52 -2.96 23.58
CA ASP A 25 43.16 -3.82 22.60
C ASP A 25 42.96 -3.15 21.24
N LYS A 26 44.04 -2.51 20.82
CA LYS A 26 44.29 -2.01 19.47
C LYS A 26 43.76 -3.01 18.43
N LEU A 27 42.62 -2.69 17.84
CA LEU A 27 42.19 -3.24 16.56
C LEU A 27 42.87 -2.41 15.47
N ASP A 28 44.01 -2.89 15.01
CA ASP A 28 44.52 -2.52 13.69
C ASP A 28 43.71 -3.28 12.63
N ALA A 29 43.32 -2.55 11.59
CA ALA A 29 42.67 -2.97 10.35
C ALA A 29 41.13 -3.10 10.35
N ASP A 30 40.46 -1.97 10.53
CA ASP A 30 39.36 -1.61 9.63
C ASP A 30 39.55 -0.15 9.18
N ASN A 31 39.25 0.13 7.92
CA ASN A 31 39.40 1.42 7.23
C ASN A 31 38.48 2.56 7.78
N TYR A 32 38.19 2.56 9.08
CA TYR A 32 37.63 3.70 9.76
C TYR A 32 38.77 4.52 10.37
N ASN A 33 39.05 5.67 9.77
CA ASN A 33 39.81 6.74 10.42
C ASN A 33 39.07 7.09 11.73
N HIS A 34 39.40 6.41 12.84
CA HIS A 34 39.00 6.83 14.17
C HIS A 34 39.69 8.16 14.44
N GLN A 35 39.01 9.25 14.08
CA GLN A 35 39.38 10.59 14.48
C GLN A 35 39.10 10.68 15.99
N SER A 36 40.06 10.24 16.79
CA SER A 36 40.01 10.05 18.24
C SER A 36 39.59 11.29 19.04
N ASP A 37 39.52 12.45 18.38
CA ASP A 37 39.31 13.74 19.01
C ASP A 37 37.91 14.32 18.71
N ARG A 38 37.06 13.63 17.94
CA ARG A 38 35.67 14.04 17.70
C ARG A 38 34.79 13.82 18.93
N LEU A 39 33.79 14.69 19.09
CA LEU A 39 32.73 14.49 20.09
C LEU A 39 31.87 13.26 19.78
N PHE A 40 31.29 12.67 20.83
CA PHE A 40 30.31 11.58 20.69
C PHE A 40 29.05 12.06 19.95
N MET A 41 28.42 11.13 19.25
CA MET A 41 27.17 11.39 18.54
C MET A 41 26.01 11.53 19.53
N PRO A 42 25.25 12.64 19.51
CA PRO A 42 24.04 12.75 20.32
C PRO A 42 22.93 11.84 19.77
N GLN A 43 22.03 11.37 20.63
CA GLN A 43 20.87 10.58 20.23
C GLN A 43 19.59 11.19 20.76
N PHE A 44 18.55 11.24 19.93
CA PHE A 44 17.19 11.61 20.36
C PHE A 44 16.63 10.55 21.31
N ARG A 45 15.78 10.97 22.25
CA ARG A 45 15.10 10.04 23.16
C ARG A 45 13.84 9.49 22.49
N VAL A 46 13.85 8.22 22.12
CA VAL A 46 12.75 7.53 21.44
C VAL A 46 12.52 6.16 22.06
N THR A 47 11.34 5.56 21.87
CA THR A 47 10.95 4.28 22.48
C THR A 47 12.00 3.18 22.28
N GLN A 48 12.66 3.15 21.12
CA GLN A 48 13.63 2.13 20.73
C GLN A 48 14.93 2.18 21.56
N ASN A 49 15.37 3.36 21.99
CA ASN A 49 16.60 3.49 22.80
C ASN A 49 16.32 3.70 24.29
N THR A 50 15.12 4.13 24.66
CA THR A 50 14.69 4.24 26.07
C THR A 50 14.11 2.91 26.59
N GLY A 51 13.57 2.08 25.70
CA GLY A 51 12.78 0.89 26.05
C GLY A 51 11.45 1.22 26.73
N ASN A 52 10.99 2.48 26.64
CA ASN A 52 9.79 2.97 27.32
C ASN A 52 8.98 3.90 26.40
N SER A 53 7.82 3.42 25.95
CA SER A 53 6.88 4.19 25.12
C SER A 53 6.14 5.29 25.88
N ALA A 54 6.26 5.31 27.22
CA ALA A 54 5.79 6.39 28.09
C ALA A 54 6.97 7.17 28.69
N ASP A 55 8.10 7.29 27.98
CA ASP A 55 9.18 8.16 28.44
C ASP A 55 8.67 9.59 28.48
N GLN A 56 8.49 10.10 29.71
CA GLN A 56 8.08 11.48 29.90
C GLN A 56 9.05 12.45 29.22
N TYR A 57 10.33 12.09 29.01
CA TYR A 57 11.32 12.90 28.28
C TYR A 57 11.57 12.40 26.86
N GLY A 58 10.60 11.71 26.25
CA GLY A 58 10.68 11.27 24.85
C GLY A 58 10.54 12.42 23.85
N CYS A 59 10.74 12.12 22.57
CA CYS A 59 10.34 12.97 21.46
C CYS A 59 8.94 12.60 20.98
N GLY A 60 8.15 13.56 20.52
CA GLY A 60 6.78 13.29 20.06
C GLY A 60 5.95 14.56 19.86
N ILE A 61 4.63 14.40 19.85
CA ILE A 61 3.69 15.53 19.77
C ILE A 61 3.79 16.34 21.05
N ALA A 62 4.03 17.65 20.94
CA ALA A 62 4.32 18.50 22.10
C ALA A 62 3.19 18.49 23.14
N SER A 63 1.92 18.45 22.71
CA SER A 63 0.75 18.40 23.59
C SER A 63 0.66 17.14 24.47
N GLU A 64 1.43 16.10 24.18
CA GLU A 64 1.51 14.88 25.00
C GLU A 64 2.46 15.04 26.20
N PHE A 65 3.31 16.06 26.18
CA PHE A 65 4.32 16.32 27.21
C PHE A 65 3.97 17.56 28.02
N ALA A 66 3.64 17.38 29.30
CA ALA A 66 3.18 18.47 30.18
C ALA A 66 4.17 19.64 30.33
N TYR A 67 5.47 19.41 30.10
CA TYR A 67 6.54 20.40 30.24
C TYR A 67 6.94 21.06 28.91
N SER A 68 6.35 20.67 27.78
CA SER A 68 6.63 21.30 26.48
C SER A 68 6.09 22.74 26.39
N GLY A 69 5.08 23.06 27.19
CA GLY A 69 4.39 24.35 27.17
C GLY A 69 3.41 24.53 26.01
N SER A 70 3.31 23.57 25.08
CA SER A 70 2.38 23.62 23.95
C SER A 70 1.17 22.72 24.19
N THR A 71 -0.01 23.20 23.77
CA THR A 71 -1.26 22.42 23.71
C THR A 71 -1.61 21.98 22.29
N HIS A 72 -0.75 22.27 21.30
CA HIS A 72 -1.05 22.02 19.90
C HIS A 72 -0.54 20.65 19.44
N VAL A 73 -1.38 19.93 18.70
CA VAL A 73 -1.06 18.61 18.16
C VAL A 73 -0.16 18.67 16.92
N ASN A 74 0.08 19.86 16.36
CA ASN A 74 1.00 20.10 15.25
C ASN A 74 2.33 20.73 15.69
N ASP A 75 2.65 20.68 16.97
CA ASP A 75 3.98 21.02 17.46
C ASP A 75 4.74 19.73 17.80
N ILE A 76 6.04 19.70 17.53
CA ILE A 76 6.90 18.57 17.87
C ILE A 76 7.86 18.98 18.98
N TRP A 77 7.91 18.14 20.01
CA TRP A 77 8.89 18.23 21.08
C TRP A 77 10.04 17.26 20.84
N LEU A 78 11.27 17.76 20.88
CA LEU A 78 12.50 16.99 20.72
C LEU A 78 13.29 17.02 22.03
N ASN A 79 13.82 15.86 22.43
CA ASN A 79 14.75 15.70 23.55
C ASN A 79 15.91 14.81 23.13
N TRP A 80 17.13 15.08 23.61
CA TRP A 80 18.30 14.24 23.33
C TRP A 80 19.22 14.07 24.52
N TYR A 81 20.13 13.11 24.43
CA TYR A 81 21.20 12.91 25.40
C TYR A 81 22.33 13.92 25.17
N GLY A 82 22.73 14.61 26.24
CA GLY A 82 23.84 15.57 26.19
C GLY A 82 25.19 14.90 25.95
N VAL A 83 26.08 15.61 25.25
CA VAL A 83 27.45 15.18 24.96
C VAL A 83 28.42 16.06 25.74
N GLU A 84 29.27 15.43 26.54
CA GLU A 84 30.28 16.15 27.33
C GLU A 84 31.25 16.93 26.42
N GLY A 85 31.51 18.19 26.76
CA GLY A 85 32.39 19.08 26.00
C GLY A 85 31.77 19.69 24.74
N ALA A 86 30.50 19.41 24.44
CA ALA A 86 29.76 20.13 23.41
C ALA A 86 29.44 21.57 23.84
N ILE A 87 29.63 22.54 22.94
CA ILE A 87 29.25 23.94 23.17
C ILE A 87 27.90 24.30 22.55
N ALA A 88 27.40 23.47 21.64
CA ALA A 88 26.10 23.62 21.00
C ALA A 88 25.64 22.30 20.37
N TYR A 89 24.38 22.26 19.94
CA TYR A 89 23.82 21.21 19.10
C TYR A 89 23.25 21.82 17.83
N HIS A 90 23.63 21.26 16.69
CA HIS A 90 23.08 21.62 15.39
C HIS A 90 21.95 20.65 15.06
N LEU A 91 20.74 21.18 14.96
CA LEU A 91 19.52 20.46 14.63
C LEU A 91 19.13 20.77 13.19
N LYS A 92 18.77 19.72 12.46
CA LYS A 92 18.11 19.83 11.16
C LYS A 92 16.85 18.99 11.14
N GLY A 93 15.86 19.43 10.37
CA GLY A 93 14.58 18.75 10.21
C GLY A 93 14.04 18.87 8.80
N LYS A 94 13.31 17.84 8.36
CA LYS A 94 12.63 17.79 7.06
C LYS A 94 11.31 17.02 7.14
N VAL A 95 10.45 17.21 6.16
CA VAL A 95 9.32 16.30 5.91
C VAL A 95 9.86 14.93 5.48
N GLN A 96 9.21 13.83 5.89
CA GLN A 96 9.71 12.47 5.64
C GLN A 96 10.02 12.19 4.15
N GLY A 97 9.23 12.74 3.23
CA GLY A 97 9.43 12.59 1.78
C GLY A 97 10.45 13.55 1.16
N GLY A 98 10.94 14.54 1.90
CA GLY A 98 11.89 15.55 1.42
C GLY A 98 13.35 15.11 1.47
N ARG A 99 14.21 15.94 0.90
CA ARG A 99 15.67 15.76 0.76
C ARG A 99 16.45 16.58 1.78
N TRP A 100 17.54 16.01 2.29
CA TRP A 100 18.45 16.75 3.17
C TRP A 100 19.22 17.80 2.35
N ASN A 101 19.44 19.00 2.90
CA ASN A 101 20.05 20.17 2.23
C ASN A 101 19.25 20.81 1.07
N GLN A 102 18.05 20.31 0.75
CA GLN A 102 17.16 20.92 -0.27
C GLN A 102 15.80 21.27 0.32
N ASP A 103 15.20 20.36 1.09
CA ASP A 103 13.83 20.48 1.61
C ASP A 103 13.81 20.60 3.15
N GLU A 104 14.82 21.26 3.72
CA GLU A 104 14.93 21.46 5.16
C GLU A 104 13.87 22.45 5.65
N ILE A 105 13.15 22.06 6.70
CA ILE A 105 12.18 22.92 7.39
C ILE A 105 12.76 23.48 8.70
N LEU A 106 13.90 22.95 9.13
CA LEU A 106 14.63 23.36 10.32
C LEU A 106 16.13 23.21 10.02
N ASP A 107 16.88 24.26 10.29
CA ASP A 107 18.34 24.27 10.39
C ASP A 107 18.70 25.31 11.45
N THR A 108 19.08 24.85 12.65
CA THR A 108 19.34 25.75 13.78
C THR A 108 20.43 25.22 14.71
N ILE A 109 21.12 26.13 15.40
CA ILE A 109 22.14 25.82 16.39
C ILE A 109 21.65 26.27 17.77
N LEU A 110 21.58 25.31 18.70
CA LEU A 110 21.23 25.53 20.10
C LEU A 110 22.50 25.51 20.95
N TYR A 111 22.92 26.68 21.42
CA TYR A 111 24.09 26.79 22.30
C TYR A 111 23.79 26.23 23.69
N VAL A 112 24.78 25.56 24.27
CA VAL A 112 24.69 25.03 25.63
C VAL A 112 24.74 26.18 26.63
N ASP A 113 23.66 26.36 27.39
CA ASP A 113 23.62 27.24 28.54
C ASP A 113 24.38 26.60 29.71
N GLU A 114 25.55 27.15 30.04
CA GLU A 114 26.38 26.64 31.15
C GLU A 114 25.69 26.77 32.52
N ALA A 115 24.73 27.70 32.68
CA ALA A 115 23.97 27.87 33.91
C ALA A 115 22.78 26.91 34.02
N HIS A 116 22.25 26.46 32.87
CA HIS A 116 21.10 25.55 32.76
C HIS A 116 21.28 24.54 31.61
N PRO A 117 22.27 23.64 31.69
CA PRO A 117 22.60 22.72 30.60
C PRO A 117 21.43 21.80 30.22
N GLU A 118 20.51 21.52 31.15
CA GLU A 118 19.27 20.79 30.91
C GLU A 118 18.29 21.49 29.95
N ARG A 119 18.30 22.83 29.90
CA ARG A 119 17.45 23.62 28.97
C ARG A 119 17.97 23.59 27.54
N SER A 120 19.20 23.12 27.35
CA SER A 120 19.87 23.04 26.05
C SER A 120 19.76 21.64 25.42
N LEU A 121 18.94 20.76 26.00
CA LEU A 121 18.75 19.36 25.57
C LEU A 121 17.35 19.09 25.02
N SER A 122 16.58 20.14 24.80
CA SER A 122 15.22 20.07 24.27
C SER A 122 14.94 21.17 23.27
N PHE A 123 14.02 20.93 22.34
CA PHE A 123 13.57 21.91 21.35
C PHE A 123 12.09 21.73 21.04
N LEU A 124 11.33 22.84 21.04
CA LEU A 124 9.96 22.89 20.55
C LEU A 124 9.96 23.39 19.11
N HIS A 125 9.55 22.54 18.18
CA HIS A 125 9.31 22.93 16.80
C HIS A 125 7.82 23.22 16.61
N GLU A 126 7.48 24.50 16.58
CA GLU A 126 6.09 24.97 16.51
C GLU A 126 5.57 25.10 15.07
N ASP A 127 4.24 25.06 14.94
CA ASP A 127 3.47 25.40 13.73
C ASP A 127 3.86 24.57 12.50
N LEU A 128 3.91 23.25 12.70
CA LEU A 128 4.13 22.30 11.61
C LEU A 128 2.82 21.94 10.89
N ALA A 129 2.92 21.39 9.67
CA ALA A 129 1.75 20.84 9.00
C ALA A 129 1.19 19.66 9.82
N TYR A 130 -0.13 19.58 9.92
CA TYR A 130 -0.86 18.47 10.57
C TYR A 130 -0.76 17.16 9.78
N SER A 131 -0.92 16.01 10.46
CA SER A 131 -0.87 14.67 9.85
C SER A 131 0.38 14.42 9.00
N THR A 132 1.51 15.03 9.38
CA THR A 132 2.78 14.95 8.65
C THR A 132 3.81 14.20 9.47
N GLY A 133 4.55 13.31 8.81
CA GLY A 133 5.77 12.73 9.35
C GLY A 133 6.98 13.61 9.12
N TYR A 134 7.72 13.90 10.18
CA TYR A 134 8.98 14.64 10.15
C TYR A 134 10.15 13.78 10.58
N LEU A 135 11.31 14.07 10.00
CA LEU A 135 12.58 13.45 10.33
C LEU A 135 13.54 14.53 10.83
N TYR A 136 14.23 14.23 11.92
CA TYR A 136 15.22 15.12 12.52
C TYR A 136 16.59 14.45 12.60
N CYS A 137 17.64 15.24 12.43
CA CYS A 137 19.02 14.84 12.67
C CYS A 137 19.74 15.87 13.54
N ILE A 138 20.76 15.42 14.27
CA ILE A 138 21.45 16.23 15.27
C ILE A 138 22.95 15.99 15.25
N GLN A 139 23.74 17.05 15.46
CA GLN A 139 25.19 17.02 15.60
C GLN A 139 25.62 17.83 16.83
N ALA A 140 26.45 17.25 17.70
CA ALA A 140 27.14 17.99 18.76
C ALA A 140 28.32 18.80 18.19
N ILE A 141 28.38 20.07 18.57
CA ILE A 141 29.36 21.06 18.10
C ILE A 141 30.51 21.21 19.09
N SER A 142 31.73 21.09 18.59
CA SER A 142 32.96 21.13 19.38
C SER A 142 33.55 22.53 19.44
N PRO A 143 34.07 22.97 20.60
CA PRO A 143 34.83 24.21 20.70
C PRO A 143 36.16 24.16 19.91
N LYS A 144 36.60 22.97 19.49
CA LYS A 144 37.84 22.77 18.70
C LYS A 144 37.65 23.02 17.20
N GLY A 145 36.43 23.27 16.73
CA GLY A 145 36.08 23.49 15.33
C GLY A 145 35.48 22.27 14.63
N GLU A 146 34.99 22.48 13.40
CA GLU A 146 34.13 21.52 12.65
C GLU A 146 34.73 20.12 12.46
N ALA A 147 36.05 20.03 12.29
CA ALA A 147 36.75 18.76 12.16
C ALA A 147 36.61 17.86 13.40
N TYR A 148 36.24 18.44 14.55
CA TYR A 148 36.06 17.78 15.84
C TYR A 148 34.59 17.68 16.27
N ASN A 149 33.65 18.19 15.46
CA ASN A 149 32.23 17.94 15.68
C ASN A 149 31.96 16.44 15.64
N SER A 150 30.93 16.01 16.36
CA SER A 150 30.44 14.64 16.22
C SER A 150 30.00 14.33 14.80
N LYS A 151 29.86 13.05 14.46
CA LYS A 151 29.09 12.70 13.25
C LYS A 151 27.62 13.09 13.44
N TRP A 152 26.92 13.30 12.34
CA TRP A 152 25.48 13.52 12.38
C TRP A 152 24.76 12.24 12.81
N SER A 153 23.89 12.37 13.82
CA SER A 153 22.93 11.35 14.19
C SER A 153 21.69 11.46 13.31
N GLY A 154 21.33 10.39 12.61
CA GLY A 154 20.12 10.34 11.78
C GLY A 154 20.20 11.06 10.43
N ASN A 155 21.37 11.50 9.98
CA ASN A 155 21.56 12.09 8.64
C ASN A 155 21.96 11.00 7.62
N LEU A 156 21.19 10.90 6.54
CA LEU A 156 21.51 10.09 5.37
C LEU A 156 21.91 11.07 4.28
N SER A 157 23.20 11.30 4.05
CA SER A 157 23.57 12.17 2.93
C SER A 157 23.13 11.55 1.61
N GLU A 158 22.85 12.41 0.64
CA GLU A 158 22.43 12.01 -0.71
C GLU A 158 23.62 11.63 -1.61
N ALA A 159 24.85 11.71 -1.10
CA ALA A 159 26.06 11.44 -1.86
C ALA A 159 27.09 10.76 -0.96
N GLY A 160 27.51 9.54 -1.32
CA GLY A 160 28.54 8.73 -0.66
C GLY A 160 29.91 9.41 -0.55
N THR A 161 29.99 10.47 0.24
CA THR A 161 31.16 11.31 0.48
C THR A 161 31.93 10.86 1.73
N GLY A 162 31.48 9.79 2.38
CA GLY A 162 32.20 9.14 3.48
C GLY A 162 32.16 9.92 4.81
N VAL A 163 31.27 10.91 4.93
CA VAL A 163 31.03 11.66 6.18
C VAL A 163 29.89 11.03 7.01
N ASP A 164 29.27 9.98 6.48
CA ASP A 164 27.93 9.54 6.86
C ASP A 164 27.95 8.24 7.66
N ASP A 165 26.90 8.07 8.46
CA ASP A 165 26.61 6.82 9.12
C ASP A 165 25.38 6.17 8.48
N LEU A 166 25.63 5.32 7.48
CA LEU A 166 24.60 4.49 6.85
C LEU A 166 24.14 3.33 7.75
N GLY A 167 24.81 3.10 8.90
CA GLY A 167 24.59 1.96 9.80
C GLY A 167 23.62 2.22 10.96
N HIS A 168 23.21 3.47 11.20
CA HIS A 168 22.42 3.86 12.39
C HIS A 168 21.07 4.52 12.03
N GLN A 169 20.35 3.89 11.09
CA GLN A 169 18.99 4.31 10.74
C GLN A 169 17.99 4.20 11.90
N SER A 170 18.28 3.37 12.91
CA SER A 170 17.52 3.27 14.15
C SER A 170 17.59 4.53 15.01
N ASP A 171 18.59 5.40 14.79
CA ASP A 171 18.95 6.49 15.69
C ASP A 171 18.39 7.85 15.22
N MET A 172 17.68 7.86 14.09
CA MET A 172 16.80 8.95 13.69
C MET A 172 15.68 9.14 14.73
N SER A 173 15.06 10.33 14.78
CA SER A 173 13.83 10.57 15.54
C SER A 173 12.66 9.73 14.95
N ARG A 174 12.64 8.44 15.26
CA ARG A 174 11.70 7.44 14.76
C ARG A 174 10.96 6.88 15.96
N ASP A 175 9.63 6.96 15.97
CA ASP A 175 8.82 6.18 16.91
C ASP A 175 8.08 5.11 16.10
N ASP A 176 8.47 3.85 16.27
CA ASP A 176 7.83 2.70 15.64
C ASP A 176 7.74 1.53 16.63
N ASP A 177 6.56 1.30 17.18
CA ASP A 177 6.24 0.06 17.94
C ASP A 177 6.30 -1.22 17.06
N ARG A 178 6.79 -1.13 15.81
CA ARG A 178 6.65 -2.15 14.76
C ARG A 178 7.94 -2.88 14.42
N GLY A 179 9.06 -2.57 15.07
CA GLY A 179 10.32 -3.32 14.93
C GLY A 179 10.81 -3.41 13.49
N ALA A 180 10.49 -2.44 12.64
CA ALA A 180 10.88 -2.43 11.24
C ALA A 180 11.98 -1.38 11.03
N LEU A 181 13.19 -1.85 10.70
CA LEU A 181 14.42 -1.07 10.46
C LEU A 181 14.32 0.08 9.43
N TRP A 182 13.15 0.39 8.87
CA TRP A 182 13.00 1.20 7.66
C TRP A 182 11.88 2.27 7.66
N SER A 183 11.08 2.50 8.73
CA SER A 183 9.83 3.30 8.55
C SER A 183 9.32 4.25 9.67
N GLY A 184 10.13 4.68 10.63
CA GLY A 184 9.65 5.66 11.64
C GLY A 184 9.76 7.13 11.20
N SER A 185 8.83 7.98 11.65
CA SER A 185 8.88 9.45 11.62
C SER A 185 8.13 9.99 12.85
N LEU A 186 8.51 11.17 13.35
CA LEU A 186 7.68 11.86 14.36
C LEU A 186 6.50 12.49 13.63
N ASN A 187 5.30 12.02 13.95
CA ASN A 187 4.08 12.43 13.25
C ASN A 187 3.31 13.45 14.10
N THR A 188 2.99 14.60 13.50
CA THR A 188 2.00 15.52 14.08
C THR A 188 0.60 14.88 14.08
N GLY A 189 -0.26 15.31 15.00
CA GLY A 189 -1.64 14.83 15.12
C GLY A 189 -2.53 15.18 13.92
N MET A 190 -3.73 14.59 13.91
CA MET A 190 -4.74 14.89 12.89
C MET A 190 -5.17 16.35 12.95
N ARG A 191 -5.37 16.96 11.79
CA ARG A 191 -6.03 18.28 11.73
C ARG A 191 -7.47 18.12 12.17
N TYR A 192 -7.97 19.04 12.98
CA TYR A 192 -9.39 19.19 13.25
C TYR A 192 -10.16 19.43 11.93
N ASP A 193 -11.48 19.24 11.95
CA ASP A 193 -12.31 19.45 10.75
C ASP A 193 -12.25 20.93 10.32
N ILE A 194 -12.03 21.17 9.02
CA ILE A 194 -11.95 22.51 8.42
C ILE A 194 -13.05 22.73 7.38
N PRO A 195 -13.55 23.96 7.23
CA PRO A 195 -14.55 24.29 6.23
C PRO A 195 -13.99 24.23 4.80
N ALA A 196 -14.68 23.50 3.92
CA ALA A 196 -14.36 23.40 2.50
C ALA A 196 -14.96 24.56 1.71
N ILE A 197 -14.36 25.75 1.81
CA ILE A 197 -14.91 26.97 1.21
C ILE A 197 -14.33 27.30 -0.15
N PHE A 198 -13.14 26.80 -0.50
CA PHE A 198 -12.48 27.05 -1.79
C PHE A 198 -12.64 25.86 -2.73
N TRP A 199 -12.90 26.12 -4.01
CA TRP A 199 -12.83 25.12 -5.07
C TRP A 199 -12.39 25.75 -6.38
N VAL A 200 -11.94 24.91 -7.31
CA VAL A 200 -11.43 25.36 -8.62
C VAL A 200 -12.39 24.92 -9.72
N GLU A 201 -12.66 25.82 -10.65
CA GLU A 201 -13.46 25.58 -11.86
C GLU A 201 -12.73 26.14 -13.09
N ASN A 202 -13.24 25.78 -14.28
CA ASN A 202 -12.78 26.33 -15.56
C ASN A 202 -11.25 26.24 -15.74
N VAL A 203 -10.65 25.13 -15.29
CA VAL A 203 -9.23 24.84 -15.49
C VAL A 203 -8.98 24.68 -16.97
N THR A 204 -8.09 25.49 -17.54
CA THR A 204 -7.63 25.38 -18.92
C THR A 204 -6.16 24.93 -18.93
N LYS A 205 -5.42 25.18 -20.02
CA LYS A 205 -3.97 24.92 -20.07
C LYS A 205 -3.16 25.93 -19.25
N ASN A 206 -3.65 27.16 -19.11
CA ASN A 206 -2.87 28.27 -18.56
C ASN A 206 -3.67 29.23 -17.67
N THR A 207 -4.95 28.94 -17.44
CA THR A 207 -5.82 29.70 -16.55
C THR A 207 -6.67 28.77 -15.69
N MET A 208 -7.08 29.26 -14.53
CA MET A 208 -8.12 28.61 -13.72
C MET A 208 -8.91 29.66 -12.94
N ARG A 209 -10.14 29.31 -12.56
CA ARG A 209 -10.98 30.12 -11.68
C ARG A 209 -11.01 29.51 -10.29
N VAL A 210 -10.61 30.27 -9.28
CA VAL A 210 -10.77 29.90 -7.88
C VAL A 210 -12.05 30.52 -7.35
N LYS A 211 -13.03 29.69 -7.00
CA LYS A 211 -14.28 30.11 -6.38
C LYS A 211 -14.24 29.93 -4.87
N PHE A 212 -15.08 30.68 -4.18
CA PHE A 212 -15.23 30.55 -2.73
C PHE A 212 -16.64 30.89 -2.23
N ASN A 213 -17.02 30.26 -1.12
CA ASN A 213 -18.24 30.58 -0.38
C ASN A 213 -17.88 31.29 0.93
N THR A 214 -18.37 32.52 1.09
CA THR A 214 -18.14 33.27 2.33
C THR A 214 -19.12 32.91 3.44
N THR A 215 -20.14 32.11 3.17
CA THR A 215 -21.19 31.81 4.15
C THR A 215 -20.74 30.72 5.11
N VAL A 216 -20.96 30.93 6.40
CA VAL A 216 -20.67 29.93 7.43
C VAL A 216 -21.75 28.86 7.42
N GLU A 217 -21.35 27.63 7.10
CA GLU A 217 -22.21 26.44 7.07
C GLU A 217 -21.69 25.42 8.08
N GLY A 218 -22.42 25.20 9.19
CA GLY A 218 -21.95 24.37 10.30
C GLY A 218 -20.86 25.07 11.15
N LEU A 219 -20.84 24.78 12.45
CA LEU A 219 -19.85 25.34 13.38
C LEU A 219 -18.63 24.41 13.48
N TYR A 220 -17.48 24.87 12.99
CA TYR A 220 -16.17 24.21 13.10
C TYR A 220 -15.45 24.69 14.36
N ALA A 221 -15.91 24.23 15.53
CA ALA A 221 -15.49 24.76 16.83
C ALA A 221 -13.96 24.75 17.02
N ASP A 222 -13.32 23.61 16.78
CA ASP A 222 -11.88 23.44 16.95
C ASP A 222 -11.06 24.32 15.99
N PHE A 223 -11.53 24.51 14.74
CA PHE A 223 -10.90 25.43 13.79
C PHE A 223 -11.01 26.89 14.25
N LEU A 224 -12.18 27.28 14.78
CA LEU A 224 -12.39 28.62 15.30
C LEU A 224 -11.56 28.88 16.56
N GLU A 225 -11.40 27.88 17.43
CA GLU A 225 -10.52 27.96 18.59
C GLU A 225 -9.06 28.10 18.17
N ALA A 226 -8.59 27.25 17.26
CA ALA A 226 -7.21 27.28 16.77
C ALA A 226 -6.86 28.55 15.97
N SER A 227 -7.85 29.23 15.39
CA SER A 227 -7.69 30.47 14.63
C SER A 227 -8.04 31.75 15.41
N ASP A 228 -8.16 31.67 16.74
CA ASP A 228 -8.56 32.77 17.63
C ASP A 228 -9.87 33.47 17.22
N SER A 229 -10.75 32.76 16.53
CA SER A 229 -11.99 33.26 15.91
C SER A 229 -11.78 34.39 14.88
N LEU A 230 -10.56 34.59 14.38
CA LEU A 230 -10.26 35.64 13.39
C LEU A 230 -10.74 35.28 11.98
N THR A 231 -11.02 34.00 11.73
CA THR A 231 -11.52 33.44 10.46
C THR A 231 -13.01 33.64 10.24
N ILE A 232 -13.74 34.20 11.20
CA ILE A 232 -15.18 34.48 11.11
C ILE A 232 -15.46 35.96 11.37
N SER A 233 -16.49 36.52 10.74
CA SER A 233 -16.97 37.87 11.01
C SER A 233 -17.51 38.01 12.43
N ALA A 234 -17.49 39.24 12.97
CA ALA A 234 -17.97 39.52 14.32
C ALA A 234 -19.44 39.13 14.57
N ASP A 235 -20.25 39.03 13.51
CA ASP A 235 -21.64 38.57 13.57
C ASP A 235 -21.80 37.04 13.42
N GLY A 236 -20.69 36.31 13.23
CA GLY A 236 -20.67 34.86 13.11
C GLY A 236 -21.22 34.31 11.78
N LYS A 237 -21.43 35.15 10.76
CA LYS A 237 -22.15 34.74 9.54
C LYS A 237 -21.26 34.52 8.33
N LYS A 238 -20.06 35.11 8.31
CA LYS A 238 -19.16 35.07 7.16
C LYS A 238 -17.77 34.58 7.50
N TRP A 239 -17.21 33.74 6.65
CA TRP A 239 -15.79 33.43 6.65
C TRP A 239 -14.98 34.66 6.22
N GLN A 240 -13.84 34.88 6.89
CA GLN A 240 -12.87 35.92 6.61
C GLN A 240 -11.57 35.30 6.08
N PHE A 241 -11.14 35.77 4.92
CA PHE A 241 -9.85 35.49 4.30
C PHE A 241 -9.43 36.71 3.47
N ASP A 242 -8.12 36.90 3.28
CA ASP A 242 -7.57 38.07 2.58
C ASP A 242 -6.54 37.70 1.51
N ARG A 243 -6.17 36.43 1.41
CA ARG A 243 -5.13 35.96 0.51
C ARG A 243 -5.48 34.61 -0.10
N ILE A 244 -5.32 34.52 -1.42
CA ILE A 244 -5.33 33.27 -2.18
C ILE A 244 -3.92 33.08 -2.77
N THR A 245 -3.35 31.89 -2.60
CA THR A 245 -2.04 31.53 -3.15
C THR A 245 -2.15 30.32 -4.06
N ILE A 246 -1.49 30.40 -5.20
CA ILE A 246 -1.29 29.31 -6.15
C ILE A 246 0.19 28.96 -6.10
N GLN A 247 0.52 27.82 -5.48
CA GLN A 247 1.90 27.36 -5.33
C GLN A 247 2.13 26.18 -6.27
N PRO A 248 3.25 26.10 -7.00
CA PRO A 248 3.58 24.88 -7.74
C PRO A 248 3.70 23.69 -6.77
N SER A 249 3.32 22.50 -7.23
CA SER A 249 3.66 21.28 -6.50
C SER A 249 5.14 20.94 -6.70
N SER A 250 5.65 20.03 -5.88
CA SER A 250 6.99 19.46 -6.00
C SER A 250 7.17 18.61 -7.27
N ASP A 251 6.12 18.38 -8.06
CA ASP A 251 6.26 17.78 -9.40
C ASP A 251 6.88 18.80 -10.38
N ASN A 252 6.77 20.10 -10.10
CA ASN A 252 7.22 21.21 -10.94
C ASN A 252 7.72 22.40 -10.10
N PRO A 253 8.75 22.19 -9.24
CA PRO A 253 9.16 23.12 -8.18
C PRO A 253 9.76 24.44 -8.70
N ASP A 254 10.24 24.46 -9.94
CA ASP A 254 10.89 25.64 -10.53
C ASP A 254 9.91 26.70 -11.05
N LEU A 255 8.60 26.40 -11.07
CA LEU A 255 7.58 27.36 -11.50
C LEU A 255 7.32 28.42 -10.42
N PRO A 256 6.93 29.65 -10.77
CA PRO A 256 6.66 30.69 -9.78
C PRO A 256 5.32 30.45 -9.06
N SER A 257 5.25 30.87 -7.79
CA SER A 257 3.98 30.99 -7.07
C SER A 257 3.26 32.28 -7.46
N LEU A 258 1.93 32.26 -7.49
CA LEU A 258 1.08 33.44 -7.63
C LEU A 258 0.37 33.72 -6.31
N THR A 259 0.27 35.00 -5.92
CA THR A 259 -0.46 35.44 -4.73
C THR A 259 -1.41 36.55 -5.11
N HIS A 260 -2.67 36.42 -4.69
CA HIS A 260 -3.71 37.44 -4.88
C HIS A 260 -4.24 37.91 -3.53
N HIS A 261 -4.25 39.23 -3.34
CA HIS A 261 -4.91 39.86 -2.20
C HIS A 261 -6.38 40.09 -2.52
N VAL A 262 -7.26 39.48 -1.73
CA VAL A 262 -8.70 39.47 -1.99
C VAL A 262 -9.29 40.86 -1.80
N THR A 263 -9.99 41.34 -2.82
CA THR A 263 -10.64 42.65 -2.85
C THR A 263 -12.14 42.55 -2.52
N ALA A 264 -12.78 43.69 -2.27
CA ALA A 264 -14.24 43.73 -2.09
C ALA A 264 -15.00 43.24 -3.34
N THR A 265 -14.48 43.51 -4.53
CA THR A 265 -15.06 43.05 -5.81
C THR A 265 -14.95 41.53 -5.95
N ASP A 266 -13.84 40.93 -5.53
CA ASP A 266 -13.69 39.46 -5.55
C ASP A 266 -14.71 38.80 -4.63
N LEU A 267 -14.92 39.36 -3.43
CA LEU A 267 -15.92 38.89 -2.47
C LEU A 267 -17.36 39.02 -3.01
N GLU A 268 -17.67 40.08 -3.75
CA GLU A 268 -18.97 40.27 -4.40
C GLU A 268 -19.18 39.27 -5.56
N ASN A 269 -18.13 39.00 -6.33
CA ASN A 269 -18.15 38.05 -7.45
C ASN A 269 -18.18 36.59 -6.97
N GLY A 270 -17.57 36.28 -5.83
CA GLY A 270 -17.40 34.93 -5.30
C GLY A 270 -16.28 34.13 -5.97
N TYR A 271 -15.38 34.79 -6.72
CA TYR A 271 -14.27 34.12 -7.42
C TYR A 271 -13.12 35.08 -7.77
N VAL A 272 -11.96 34.48 -8.08
CA VAL A 272 -10.78 35.12 -8.67
C VAL A 272 -10.30 34.28 -9.86
N ASP A 273 -9.99 34.93 -10.97
CA ASP A 273 -9.37 34.28 -12.13
C ASP A 273 -7.84 34.42 -12.05
N PHE A 274 -7.13 33.31 -12.29
CA PHE A 274 -5.67 33.26 -12.36
C PHE A 274 -5.23 32.95 -13.80
N ASP A 275 -4.20 33.66 -14.26
CA ASP A 275 -3.54 33.45 -15.55
C ASP A 275 -2.03 33.20 -15.38
N GLY A 276 -1.32 32.97 -16.49
CA GLY A 276 0.13 32.75 -16.48
C GLY A 276 0.56 31.39 -15.92
N LEU A 277 -0.34 30.41 -15.88
CA LEU A 277 -0.06 29.05 -15.42
C LEU A 277 0.51 28.20 -16.57
N GLU A 278 1.29 27.18 -16.23
CA GLU A 278 1.92 26.29 -17.21
C GLU A 278 1.04 25.06 -17.49
N SER A 279 0.98 24.64 -18.77
CA SER A 279 0.26 23.42 -19.18
C SER A 279 0.81 22.19 -18.47
N ASN A 280 -0.06 21.24 -18.12
CA ASN A 280 0.26 19.98 -17.42
C ASN A 280 0.89 20.08 -16.01
N ALA A 281 1.26 21.29 -15.58
CA ALA A 281 1.81 21.52 -14.25
C ALA A 281 0.75 21.29 -13.18
N ALA A 282 1.19 20.87 -12.00
CA ALA A 282 0.35 20.75 -10.82
C ALA A 282 0.57 21.96 -9.89
N TYR A 283 -0.54 22.52 -9.41
CA TYR A 283 -0.57 23.64 -8.50
C TYR A 283 -1.43 23.33 -7.28
N ILE A 284 -1.08 23.93 -6.15
CA ILE A 284 -1.78 23.87 -4.88
C ILE A 284 -2.45 25.23 -4.67
N VAL A 285 -3.77 25.19 -4.50
CA VAL A 285 -4.60 26.36 -4.21
C VAL A 285 -4.89 26.39 -2.72
N ASN A 286 -4.50 27.49 -2.08
CA ASN A 286 -4.79 27.76 -0.67
C ASN A 286 -5.46 29.12 -0.51
N GLY A 287 -6.51 29.18 0.28
CA GLY A 287 -7.03 30.44 0.81
C GLY A 287 -6.73 30.57 2.30
N SER A 288 -6.32 31.76 2.72
CA SER A 288 -5.86 32.02 4.08
C SER A 288 -6.29 33.39 4.62
N ASN A 289 -6.32 33.50 5.95
CA ASN A 289 -6.49 34.76 6.65
C ASN A 289 -5.19 35.20 7.30
N SER A 290 -4.54 36.24 6.77
CA SER A 290 -3.24 36.70 7.25
C SER A 290 -3.23 37.25 8.68
N LYS A 291 -4.41 37.44 9.31
CA LYS A 291 -4.52 37.86 10.72
C LYS A 291 -4.30 36.72 11.72
N VAL A 292 -4.45 35.47 11.28
CA VAL A 292 -4.16 34.29 12.12
C VAL A 292 -2.65 34.10 12.13
N SER A 293 -2.06 34.02 13.33
CA SER A 293 -0.61 33.98 13.53
C SER A 293 0.03 32.67 13.06
N ARG A 294 -0.62 31.54 13.37
CA ARG A 294 -0.16 30.20 13.00
C ARG A 294 -0.53 29.91 11.55
N TYR A 295 0.47 29.58 10.74
CA TYR A 295 0.35 29.45 9.29
C TYR A 295 -0.66 28.38 8.91
N TYR A 296 -0.58 27.19 9.51
CA TYR A 296 -1.49 26.11 9.15
C TYR A 296 -2.90 26.33 9.70
N ASP A 297 -3.06 27.04 10.82
CA ASP A 297 -4.37 27.43 11.34
C ASP A 297 -5.02 28.57 10.53
N SER A 298 -4.21 29.37 9.82
CA SER A 298 -4.70 30.45 8.94
C SER A 298 -5.38 29.94 7.67
N GLN A 299 -5.10 28.70 7.28
CA GLN A 299 -5.53 28.12 6.02
C GLN A 299 -6.90 27.47 6.13
N PHE A 300 -7.72 27.66 5.11
CA PHE A 300 -8.93 26.88 4.88
C PHE A 300 -8.57 25.52 4.24
N ASN A 301 -9.43 24.97 3.39
CA ASN A 301 -9.12 23.77 2.61
C ASN A 301 -8.11 24.05 1.48
N SER A 302 -7.25 23.07 1.24
CA SER A 302 -6.26 23.06 0.15
C SER A 302 -6.70 22.13 -0.97
N THR A 303 -6.41 22.49 -2.22
CA THR A 303 -6.69 21.63 -3.39
C THR A 303 -5.51 21.60 -4.32
N MET A 304 -5.10 20.41 -4.77
CA MET A 304 -4.14 20.27 -5.85
C MET A 304 -4.90 20.14 -7.18
N VAL A 305 -4.53 20.95 -8.16
CA VAL A 305 -5.10 20.94 -9.50
C VAL A 305 -3.98 20.74 -10.49
N ARG A 306 -4.19 19.83 -11.45
CA ARG A 306 -3.34 19.72 -12.63
C ARG A 306 -3.95 20.50 -13.78
N MET A 307 -3.15 21.37 -14.40
CA MET A 307 -3.57 22.12 -15.59
C MET A 307 -3.82 21.17 -16.75
N GLN A 308 -4.76 21.51 -17.62
CA GLN A 308 -5.06 20.68 -18.79
C GLN A 308 -3.89 20.65 -19.76
N GLY A 309 -3.82 19.59 -20.56
CA GLY A 309 -2.91 19.45 -21.70
C GLY A 309 -3.65 18.96 -22.93
N ASP A 310 -3.00 19.05 -24.08
CA ASP A 310 -3.48 18.36 -25.28
C ASP A 310 -3.16 16.87 -25.19
N PRO A 311 -4.11 15.98 -25.54
CA PRO A 311 -3.82 14.57 -25.72
C PRO A 311 -2.69 14.40 -26.75
N ALA A 312 -1.63 13.69 -26.36
CA ALA A 312 -0.54 13.34 -27.27
C ALA A 312 -0.77 11.96 -27.92
N GLU A 313 -0.14 11.76 -29.08
CA GLU A 313 -0.09 10.45 -29.73
C GLU A 313 0.52 9.39 -28.79
N PRO A 314 0.14 8.11 -28.90
CA PRO A 314 0.74 7.06 -28.09
C PRO A 314 2.27 7.01 -28.24
N ILE A 315 2.97 6.86 -27.11
CA ILE A 315 4.43 6.74 -27.08
C ILE A 315 4.80 5.26 -27.09
N LYS A 316 5.41 4.81 -28.17
CA LYS A 316 5.99 3.46 -28.24
C LYS A 316 7.37 3.45 -27.57
N ILE A 317 7.51 2.71 -26.47
CA ILE A 317 8.79 2.50 -25.80
C ILE A 317 9.55 1.44 -26.60
N ALA A 318 10.66 1.85 -27.21
CA ALA A 318 11.48 0.96 -28.02
C ALA A 318 12.13 -0.12 -27.15
N TRP A 319 12.10 -1.37 -27.61
CA TRP A 319 12.87 -2.45 -27.01
C TRP A 319 14.35 -2.31 -27.43
N ALA A 320 15.16 -1.78 -26.53
CA ALA A 320 16.57 -1.47 -26.74
C ALA A 320 17.43 -2.04 -25.60
N PRO A 321 17.62 -3.37 -25.54
CA PRO A 321 18.40 -3.98 -24.47
C PRO A 321 19.88 -3.59 -24.58
N ASP A 322 20.47 -3.16 -23.46
CA ASP A 322 21.88 -2.80 -23.40
C ASP A 322 22.74 -4.03 -23.01
N PRO A 323 23.65 -4.52 -23.87
CA PRO A 323 24.57 -5.59 -23.50
C PRO A 323 25.58 -5.18 -22.42
N ASN A 324 25.74 -3.87 -22.15
CA ASN A 324 26.62 -3.31 -21.14
C ASN A 324 25.86 -2.70 -19.95
N ASP A 325 24.59 -3.08 -19.75
CA ASP A 325 23.77 -2.59 -18.65
C ASP A 325 24.50 -2.78 -17.30
N THR A 326 24.95 -1.68 -16.72
CA THR A 326 25.78 -1.72 -15.51
C THR A 326 25.00 -2.15 -14.28
N ILE A 327 23.67 -2.00 -14.30
CA ILE A 327 22.79 -2.43 -13.21
C ILE A 327 22.75 -3.95 -13.20
N LEU A 328 22.43 -4.56 -14.35
CA LEU A 328 22.38 -6.01 -14.49
C LEU A 328 23.76 -6.67 -14.35
N ALA A 329 24.83 -5.97 -14.77
CA ALA A 329 26.19 -6.48 -14.69
C ALA A 329 26.78 -6.41 -13.27
N ASN A 330 26.53 -5.32 -12.54
CA ASN A 330 27.31 -4.97 -11.35
C ASN A 330 26.46 -4.59 -10.11
N THR A 331 25.29 -3.98 -10.28
CA THR A 331 24.49 -3.47 -9.15
C THR A 331 23.61 -4.56 -8.54
N VAL A 332 22.82 -5.26 -9.35
CA VAL A 332 22.01 -6.39 -8.89
C VAL A 332 22.76 -7.70 -9.06
N LYS A 333 22.62 -8.61 -8.10
CA LYS A 333 23.25 -9.92 -8.14
C LYS A 333 22.34 -10.90 -8.86
N ASN A 334 22.89 -11.97 -9.44
CA ASN A 334 22.12 -13.02 -10.13
C ASN A 334 21.16 -12.53 -11.24
N ALA A 335 21.55 -11.50 -12.01
CA ALA A 335 20.77 -10.97 -13.13
C ALA A 335 21.56 -10.86 -14.46
N LYS A 336 22.81 -11.36 -14.48
CA LYS A 336 23.70 -11.25 -15.66
C LYS A 336 23.16 -11.98 -16.88
N ASP A 337 22.33 -12.99 -16.67
CA ASP A 337 21.67 -13.74 -17.74
C ASP A 337 20.65 -12.87 -18.52
N LEU A 338 20.21 -11.73 -17.97
CA LEU A 338 19.33 -10.78 -18.62
C LEU A 338 20.05 -9.74 -19.50
N LEU A 339 21.40 -9.64 -19.43
CA LEU A 339 22.18 -8.68 -20.21
C LEU A 339 21.90 -8.83 -21.71
N GLY A 340 21.59 -7.72 -22.38
CA GLY A 340 21.25 -7.72 -23.80
C GLY A 340 19.92 -8.40 -24.16
N LYS A 341 19.05 -8.71 -23.17
CA LYS A 341 17.75 -9.38 -23.39
C LYS A 341 16.53 -8.60 -22.89
N VAL A 342 16.73 -7.61 -22.01
CA VAL A 342 15.65 -6.85 -21.39
C VAL A 342 15.90 -5.34 -21.49
N THR A 343 14.84 -4.53 -21.48
CA THR A 343 14.93 -3.06 -21.52
C THR A 343 14.42 -2.46 -20.21
N ARG A 344 15.16 -1.53 -19.62
CA ARG A 344 14.75 -0.82 -18.39
C ARG A 344 13.68 0.23 -18.70
N ILE A 345 12.59 0.26 -17.93
CA ILE A 345 11.47 1.20 -18.17
C ILE A 345 11.09 2.08 -16.98
N ASP A 346 11.57 1.82 -15.76
CA ASP A 346 11.20 2.64 -14.59
C ASP A 346 11.59 4.11 -14.74
N THR A 347 12.71 4.41 -15.40
CA THR A 347 13.17 5.79 -15.65
C THR A 347 12.23 6.56 -16.57
N VAL A 348 11.58 5.89 -17.52
CA VAL A 348 10.59 6.52 -18.41
C VAL A 348 9.42 7.05 -17.58
N PHE A 349 8.89 6.22 -16.67
CA PHE A 349 7.78 6.62 -15.81
C PHE A 349 8.21 7.64 -14.75
N ILE A 350 9.38 7.49 -14.12
CA ILE A 350 9.90 8.48 -13.16
C ILE A 350 10.00 9.88 -13.81
N ASN A 351 10.46 9.95 -15.06
CA ASN A 351 10.56 11.21 -15.79
C ASN A 351 9.17 11.74 -16.18
N TYR A 352 8.28 10.88 -16.71
CA TYR A 352 6.92 11.25 -17.08
C TYR A 352 6.15 11.92 -15.93
N MET A 353 6.29 11.41 -14.70
CA MET A 353 5.62 11.97 -13.52
C MET A 353 5.98 13.44 -13.26
N LYS A 354 7.15 13.91 -13.73
CA LYS A 354 7.64 15.29 -13.57
C LYS A 354 7.63 16.12 -14.85
N ASP A 355 7.33 15.50 -15.99
CA ASP A 355 7.41 16.16 -17.29
C ASP A 355 6.14 16.96 -17.59
N ASN A 356 6.26 18.29 -17.67
CA ASN A 356 5.14 19.18 -18.03
C ASN A 356 4.91 19.28 -19.54
N SER A 357 5.79 18.71 -20.37
CA SER A 357 5.61 18.67 -21.83
C SER A 357 4.69 17.54 -22.28
N ILE A 358 4.46 16.52 -21.43
CA ILE A 358 3.59 15.38 -21.72
C ILE A 358 2.34 15.49 -20.86
N SER A 359 1.17 15.37 -21.51
CA SER A 359 -0.12 15.43 -20.83
C SER A 359 -0.36 14.23 -19.93
N GLU A 360 -1.04 14.46 -18.81
CA GLU A 360 -1.61 13.38 -18.03
C GLU A 360 -2.60 12.55 -18.88
N GLY A 361 -2.66 11.24 -18.66
CA GLY A 361 -3.46 10.32 -19.48
C GLY A 361 -2.73 9.74 -20.69
N GLN A 362 -1.42 10.00 -20.84
CA GLN A 362 -0.59 9.47 -21.92
C GLN A 362 -0.70 7.94 -22.05
N VAL A 363 -0.77 7.46 -23.29
CA VAL A 363 -0.71 6.04 -23.63
C VAL A 363 0.73 5.64 -23.97
N PHE A 364 1.22 4.57 -23.36
CA PHE A 364 2.52 3.96 -23.61
C PHE A 364 2.35 2.55 -24.15
N TYR A 365 2.96 2.30 -25.31
CA TYR A 365 3.00 0.96 -25.92
C TYR A 365 4.32 0.26 -25.68
N LEU A 366 4.25 -1.00 -25.29
CA LEU A 366 5.35 -1.94 -25.27
C LEU A 366 5.28 -2.87 -26.48
N GLU A 367 6.42 -3.15 -27.12
CA GLU A 367 6.49 -4.16 -28.18
C GLU A 367 6.08 -5.55 -27.68
N GLY A 368 5.21 -6.24 -28.43
CA GLY A 368 4.70 -7.56 -28.06
C GLY A 368 5.77 -8.66 -28.13
N GLY A 369 5.70 -9.60 -27.18
CA GLY A 369 6.67 -10.70 -27.06
C GLY A 369 8.07 -10.26 -26.59
N LYS A 370 8.21 -9.04 -26.07
CA LYS A 370 9.45 -8.48 -25.53
C LYS A 370 9.39 -8.32 -24.02
N THR A 371 10.55 -8.43 -23.38
CA THR A 371 10.70 -8.29 -21.93
C THR A 371 11.31 -6.95 -21.55
N TYR A 372 10.71 -6.34 -20.54
CA TYR A 372 11.13 -5.10 -19.91
C TYR A 372 11.30 -5.34 -18.42
N TYR A 373 12.05 -4.48 -17.74
CA TYR A 373 12.19 -4.56 -16.28
C TYR A 373 12.15 -3.18 -15.63
N ILE A 374 11.76 -3.19 -14.35
CA ILE A 374 11.89 -2.04 -13.46
C ILE A 374 12.95 -2.35 -12.41
N GLN A 375 13.89 -1.43 -12.20
CA GLN A 375 14.90 -1.56 -11.14
C GLN A 375 14.46 -0.93 -9.82
N SER A 376 13.64 0.11 -9.89
CA SER A 376 13.22 0.88 -8.74
C SER A 376 11.72 1.11 -8.77
N SER A 377 11.11 1.10 -7.59
CA SER A 377 9.74 1.58 -7.40
C SER A 377 9.63 3.01 -7.91
N PHE A 378 8.53 3.33 -8.58
CA PHE A 378 8.18 4.70 -8.95
C PHE A 378 6.79 5.06 -8.41
N ASN A 379 6.57 6.34 -8.18
CA ASN A 379 5.33 6.88 -7.65
C ASN A 379 4.41 7.30 -8.80
N MET A 380 3.15 6.85 -8.81
CA MET A 380 2.13 7.24 -9.77
C MET A 380 1.38 8.47 -9.24
N THR A 381 1.77 9.66 -9.71
CA THR A 381 1.12 10.96 -9.43
C THR A 381 0.43 11.57 -10.66
N LYS A 382 0.53 10.89 -11.80
CA LYS A 382 -0.13 11.18 -13.07
C LYS A 382 -0.77 9.90 -13.61
N GLY A 383 -2.00 10.00 -14.12
CA GLY A 383 -2.67 8.94 -14.87
C GLY A 383 -1.94 8.60 -16.16
N PHE A 384 -1.99 7.33 -16.58
CA PHE A 384 -1.44 6.84 -17.85
C PHE A 384 -2.05 5.49 -18.22
N THR A 385 -1.90 5.09 -19.49
CA THR A 385 -2.16 3.72 -19.94
C THR A 385 -0.84 3.06 -20.32
N LEU A 386 -0.55 1.88 -19.80
CA LEU A 386 0.54 1.03 -20.24
C LEU A 386 -0.02 -0.27 -20.81
N GLU A 387 0.27 -0.55 -22.07
CA GLU A 387 -0.23 -1.75 -22.73
C GLU A 387 0.71 -2.29 -23.80
N THR A 388 0.51 -3.56 -24.16
CA THR A 388 1.17 -4.11 -25.35
C THR A 388 0.62 -3.45 -26.60
N ASP A 389 1.49 -3.10 -27.54
CA ASP A 389 1.12 -2.53 -28.84
C ASP A 389 0.03 -3.39 -29.51
N PRO A 390 -1.18 -2.83 -29.76
CA PRO A 390 -2.27 -3.55 -30.38
C PRO A 390 -1.91 -4.16 -31.75
N ALA A 391 -1.00 -3.53 -32.50
CA ALA A 391 -0.54 -4.06 -33.78
C ALA A 391 0.30 -5.34 -33.61
N ASP A 392 1.07 -5.44 -32.53
CA ASP A 392 1.88 -6.63 -32.22
C ASP A 392 1.01 -7.79 -31.73
N LEU A 393 -0.04 -7.50 -30.95
CA LEU A 393 -1.04 -8.49 -30.55
C LEU A 393 -1.80 -9.03 -31.78
N ALA A 394 -2.25 -8.14 -32.68
CA ALA A 394 -2.91 -8.53 -33.92
C ALA A 394 -2.00 -9.36 -34.84
N ALA A 395 -0.69 -9.11 -34.80
CA ALA A 395 0.31 -9.89 -35.52
C ALA A 395 0.69 -11.22 -34.82
N GLY A 396 0.08 -11.54 -33.67
CA GLY A 396 0.32 -12.78 -32.94
C GLY A 396 1.68 -12.86 -32.23
N LYS A 397 2.32 -11.72 -31.94
CA LYS A 397 3.62 -11.69 -31.25
C LYS A 397 3.54 -11.98 -29.75
N GLY A 398 2.32 -11.98 -29.19
CA GLY A 398 2.08 -12.16 -27.77
C GLY A 398 2.19 -10.86 -26.97
N ARG A 399 1.90 -10.96 -25.67
CA ARG A 399 1.94 -9.84 -24.72
C ARG A 399 3.38 -9.47 -24.36
N ALA A 400 3.63 -8.19 -24.08
CA ALA A 400 4.87 -7.74 -23.48
C ALA A 400 4.97 -8.23 -22.02
N GLU A 401 6.19 -8.49 -21.58
CA GLU A 401 6.52 -8.94 -20.24
C GLU A 401 7.22 -7.84 -19.44
N ILE A 402 6.81 -7.66 -18.17
CA ILE A 402 7.40 -6.71 -17.24
C ILE A 402 7.90 -7.44 -16.01
N LEU A 403 9.21 -7.37 -15.80
CA LEU A 403 9.87 -7.85 -14.60
C LEU A 403 9.78 -6.82 -13.46
N LEU A 404 9.02 -7.13 -12.41
CA LEU A 404 8.91 -6.33 -11.18
C LEU A 404 10.15 -6.52 -10.30
N GLY A 405 11.28 -5.99 -10.76
CA GLY A 405 12.57 -6.17 -10.12
C GLY A 405 13.35 -7.36 -10.69
N VAL A 406 14.67 -7.27 -10.59
CA VAL A 406 15.62 -8.22 -11.20
C VAL A 406 16.68 -8.65 -10.19
N GLY A 407 16.93 -9.96 -10.15
CA GLY A 407 18.03 -10.54 -9.40
C GLY A 407 17.83 -10.52 -7.88
N THR A 408 18.95 -10.44 -7.15
CA THR A 408 19.03 -10.47 -5.69
C THR A 408 19.77 -9.24 -5.14
N SER A 409 19.44 -8.86 -3.91
CA SER A 409 20.07 -7.76 -3.18
C SER A 409 21.30 -8.20 -2.37
N ASP A 410 21.55 -9.51 -2.27
CA ASP A 410 22.74 -10.10 -1.64
C ASP A 410 23.53 -10.99 -2.61
N ASP A 411 24.81 -11.19 -2.29
CA ASP A 411 25.77 -11.96 -3.08
C ASP A 411 25.48 -13.46 -3.05
N GLU A 412 24.90 -13.96 -1.95
CA GLU A 412 24.58 -15.37 -1.77
C GLU A 412 23.33 -15.81 -2.56
N GLY A 413 22.50 -14.88 -3.01
CA GLY A 413 21.29 -15.13 -3.78
C GLY A 413 20.03 -15.43 -2.95
N TYR A 414 20.00 -15.06 -1.67
CA TYR A 414 18.91 -15.42 -0.74
C TYR A 414 17.80 -14.36 -0.63
N SER A 415 18.08 -13.10 -0.92
CA SER A 415 17.13 -11.98 -0.87
C SER A 415 16.86 -11.44 -2.26
N THR A 416 15.64 -11.61 -2.73
CA THR A 416 15.24 -11.19 -4.07
C THR A 416 14.98 -9.69 -4.12
N ASN A 417 15.39 -9.04 -5.21
CA ASN A 417 15.19 -7.61 -5.44
C ASN A 417 13.87 -7.34 -6.17
N ALA A 418 12.75 -7.85 -5.63
CA ALA A 418 11.43 -7.61 -6.21
C ALA A 418 10.95 -6.19 -5.86
N THR A 419 10.49 -5.44 -6.85
CA THR A 419 10.03 -4.05 -6.70
C THR A 419 8.52 -3.97 -6.64
N THR A 420 8.00 -2.80 -6.27
CA THR A 420 6.55 -2.53 -6.17
C THR A 420 6.24 -1.16 -6.75
N ILE A 421 5.17 -1.03 -7.53
CA ILE A 421 4.73 0.26 -8.06
C ILE A 421 3.96 1.00 -6.95
N MET A 422 4.28 2.26 -6.72
CA MET A 422 3.68 3.04 -5.63
C MET A 422 2.58 3.94 -6.19
N LEU A 423 1.34 3.81 -5.72
CA LEU A 423 0.31 4.81 -5.99
C LEU A 423 0.53 6.00 -5.07
N CYS A 424 0.48 7.21 -5.65
CA CYS A 424 0.78 8.46 -4.98
C CYS A 424 2.23 8.53 -4.46
N ARG A 425 2.59 9.62 -3.78
CA ARG A 425 3.89 9.83 -3.13
C ARG A 425 3.71 10.46 -1.75
N ASN A 426 4.76 10.43 -0.94
CA ASN A 426 4.81 11.28 0.26
C ASN A 426 4.83 12.77 -0.15
N ALA A 427 4.38 13.63 0.76
CA ALA A 427 4.61 15.07 0.66
C ALA A 427 6.13 15.32 0.54
N ALA A 428 6.54 16.12 -0.43
CA ALA A 428 7.94 16.53 -0.59
C ALA A 428 8.20 17.89 0.07
N SER A 429 7.16 18.65 0.42
CA SER A 429 7.23 19.89 1.18
C SER A 429 6.07 20.02 2.17
N GLY A 430 6.19 20.93 3.13
CA GLY A 430 5.10 21.24 4.06
C GLY A 430 3.84 21.77 3.37
N ALA A 431 3.99 22.47 2.24
CA ALA A 431 2.89 23.02 1.45
C ALA A 431 2.02 21.94 0.77
N GLU A 432 2.61 20.77 0.51
CA GLU A 432 1.89 19.64 -0.08
C GLU A 432 1.14 18.82 0.95
N ASN A 433 1.48 18.90 2.23
CA ASN A 433 0.83 17.99 3.17
C ASN A 433 -0.62 18.40 3.45
N GLY A 434 -1.51 17.42 3.47
CA GLY A 434 -2.96 17.65 3.56
C GLY A 434 -3.65 17.99 2.24
N VAL A 435 -2.92 18.11 1.12
CA VAL A 435 -3.53 18.24 -0.22
C VAL A 435 -4.01 16.88 -0.72
N SER A 436 -5.02 16.92 -1.60
CA SER A 436 -5.50 15.74 -2.32
C SER A 436 -5.08 15.83 -3.79
N LEU A 437 -4.39 14.80 -4.29
CA LEU A 437 -4.07 14.67 -5.71
C LEU A 437 -5.29 14.18 -6.48
N ALA A 438 -5.75 14.96 -7.44
CA ALA A 438 -6.64 14.45 -8.48
C ALA A 438 -5.78 13.76 -9.55
N ILE A 439 -5.93 12.45 -9.70
CA ILE A 439 -5.19 11.63 -10.66
C ILE A 439 -6.18 11.13 -11.72
N GLN A 440 -5.84 11.32 -12.99
CA GLN A 440 -6.56 10.72 -14.11
C GLN A 440 -6.43 9.19 -14.11
N PRO A 441 -7.24 8.47 -14.91
CA PRO A 441 -7.18 7.02 -14.95
C PRO A 441 -5.79 6.42 -15.11
N ILE A 442 -5.53 5.34 -14.39
CA ILE A 442 -4.35 4.50 -14.54
C ILE A 442 -4.78 3.14 -15.09
N ARG A 443 -4.19 2.72 -16.21
CA ARG A 443 -4.59 1.49 -16.92
C ARG A 443 -3.39 0.61 -17.25
N PHE A 444 -3.53 -0.69 -17.00
CA PHE A 444 -2.59 -1.74 -17.39
C PHE A 444 -3.32 -2.79 -18.24
N ASN A 445 -2.99 -2.90 -19.52
CA ASN A 445 -3.71 -3.80 -20.43
C ASN A 445 -2.79 -4.76 -21.17
N GLN A 446 -3.20 -6.02 -21.27
CA GLN A 446 -2.54 -7.02 -22.12
C GLN A 446 -1.05 -7.22 -21.77
N LEU A 447 -0.72 -7.39 -20.49
CA LEU A 447 0.66 -7.54 -20.01
C LEU A 447 0.89 -8.85 -19.24
N ASN A 448 2.11 -9.37 -19.32
CA ASN A 448 2.61 -10.38 -18.40
C ASN A 448 3.47 -9.68 -17.34
N ILE A 449 3.19 -9.86 -16.05
CA ILE A 449 3.82 -9.10 -14.97
C ILE A 449 4.22 -10.05 -13.84
N HIS A 450 5.51 -10.12 -13.54
CA HIS A 450 6.03 -10.94 -12.45
C HIS A 450 7.44 -10.47 -12.06
N PRO A 451 7.95 -10.77 -10.86
CA PRO A 451 9.37 -10.55 -10.57
C PRO A 451 10.25 -11.52 -11.37
N HIS A 452 11.52 -11.16 -11.62
CA HIS A 452 12.51 -12.11 -12.18
C HIS A 452 12.72 -13.31 -11.25
N MET A 453 12.82 -13.05 -9.94
CA MET A 453 13.05 -14.04 -8.90
C MET A 453 12.22 -13.69 -7.68
N VAL A 454 11.61 -14.68 -7.03
CA VAL A 454 10.79 -14.47 -5.82
C VAL A 454 10.67 -15.73 -4.98
N TRP A 455 10.87 -15.59 -3.67
CA TRP A 455 10.73 -16.68 -2.72
C TRP A 455 9.52 -16.45 -1.81
N ASN A 456 8.64 -17.43 -1.76
CA ASN A 456 7.50 -17.45 -0.85
C ASN A 456 7.83 -18.24 0.43
N TYR A 457 6.86 -18.35 1.34
CA TYR A 457 7.04 -19.08 2.59
C TYR A 457 7.42 -20.56 2.38
N MET A 458 6.88 -21.20 1.34
CA MET A 458 7.14 -22.62 1.04
C MET A 458 8.52 -22.82 0.39
N ASP A 459 9.00 -21.86 -0.40
CA ASP A 459 10.36 -21.90 -0.96
C ASP A 459 11.45 -21.87 0.12
N LYS A 460 11.13 -21.33 1.30
CA LYS A 460 12.01 -21.31 2.47
C LYS A 460 11.80 -22.53 3.38
N ASN A 461 10.55 -22.85 3.71
CA ASN A 461 10.22 -23.76 4.80
C ASN A 461 9.70 -25.14 4.35
N GLY A 462 9.36 -25.29 3.07
CA GLY A 462 8.85 -26.54 2.52
C GLY A 462 9.95 -27.56 2.26
N THR A 463 9.56 -28.82 2.10
CA THR A 463 10.44 -29.88 1.59
C THR A 463 10.89 -29.52 0.18
N GLY A 464 12.21 -29.53 -0.06
CA GLY A 464 12.83 -29.02 -1.28
C GLY A 464 13.07 -27.51 -1.29
N GLY A 465 12.69 -26.80 -0.23
CA GLY A 465 13.03 -25.39 -0.01
C GLY A 465 14.42 -25.18 0.58
N ASP A 466 14.84 -23.91 0.66
CA ASP A 466 16.11 -23.48 1.25
C ASP A 466 15.86 -22.48 2.39
N SER A 467 16.17 -22.88 3.62
CA SER A 467 15.91 -22.12 4.83
C SER A 467 16.65 -20.78 4.91
N LYS A 468 17.69 -20.59 4.09
CA LYS A 468 18.44 -19.34 4.00
C LYS A 468 17.70 -18.27 3.19
N ARG A 469 16.76 -18.65 2.33
CA ARG A 469 15.96 -17.70 1.53
C ARG A 469 15.18 -16.73 2.41
N ASN A 470 15.07 -15.49 1.94
CA ASN A 470 14.23 -14.46 2.53
C ASN A 470 12.90 -14.37 1.78
N ILE A 471 11.81 -14.48 2.55
CA ILE A 471 10.45 -14.43 2.00
C ILE A 471 10.19 -13.02 1.50
N ASN A 472 9.73 -12.90 0.25
CA ASN A 472 9.57 -11.60 -0.37
C ASN A 472 8.28 -10.89 0.09
N GLY A 473 8.40 -9.59 0.35
CA GLY A 473 7.33 -8.72 0.84
C GLY A 473 6.61 -7.91 -0.24
N ASN A 474 6.65 -8.32 -1.51
CA ASN A 474 6.19 -7.54 -2.67
C ASN A 474 4.67 -7.48 -2.87
N TYR A 475 4.28 -6.47 -3.66
CA TYR A 475 2.94 -6.18 -4.17
C TYR A 475 3.02 -5.83 -5.66
N PHE A 476 1.89 -5.80 -6.36
CA PHE A 476 1.82 -5.14 -7.65
C PHE A 476 1.76 -3.62 -7.44
N ILE A 477 0.76 -3.16 -6.69
CA ILE A 477 0.60 -1.75 -6.29
C ILE A 477 0.58 -1.65 -4.76
N ASN A 478 1.36 -0.72 -4.23
CA ASN A 478 1.33 -0.33 -2.82
C ASN A 478 1.24 1.20 -2.68
N MET A 479 1.08 1.71 -1.47
CA MET A 479 1.14 3.15 -1.16
C MET A 479 2.18 3.39 -0.07
N ASN A 480 2.80 4.57 -0.08
CA ASN A 480 3.70 4.96 1.00
C ASN A 480 2.91 5.14 2.31
N SER A 481 3.53 4.87 3.46
CA SER A 481 2.87 4.97 4.78
C SER A 481 2.43 6.39 5.16
N GLN A 482 2.96 7.41 4.49
CA GLN A 482 2.58 8.83 4.59
C GLN A 482 2.22 9.39 3.20
N GLY A 483 1.70 8.54 2.31
CA GLY A 483 1.28 8.99 0.98
C GLY A 483 0.22 10.08 1.09
N LEU A 484 0.29 11.07 0.21
CA LEU A 484 -0.68 12.17 0.13
C LEU A 484 -2.09 11.64 -0.12
N SER A 485 -3.10 12.45 0.23
CA SER A 485 -4.47 12.14 -0.16
C SER A 485 -4.58 12.09 -1.67
N PHE A 486 -5.47 11.25 -2.20
CA PHE A 486 -5.74 11.24 -3.64
C PHE A 486 -7.20 10.89 -3.95
N SER A 487 -7.63 11.33 -5.12
CA SER A 487 -8.80 10.84 -5.83
C SER A 487 -8.40 10.34 -7.21
N LEU A 488 -8.67 9.07 -7.48
CA LEU A 488 -8.44 8.42 -8.76
C LEU A 488 -9.79 8.04 -9.37
N SER A 489 -10.07 8.54 -10.56
CA SER A 489 -11.31 8.21 -11.27
C SER A 489 -11.38 6.74 -11.67
N GLU A 490 -10.27 6.16 -12.10
CA GLU A 490 -10.21 4.74 -12.49
C GLU A 490 -8.82 4.12 -12.25
N LEU A 491 -8.79 2.94 -11.64
CA LEU A 491 -7.67 2.00 -11.70
C LEU A 491 -8.13 0.75 -12.44
N SER A 492 -7.61 0.51 -13.64
CA SER A 492 -8.02 -0.62 -14.48
C SER A 492 -6.85 -1.54 -14.84
N ILE A 493 -7.08 -2.85 -14.69
CA ILE A 493 -6.11 -3.90 -14.98
C ILE A 493 -6.85 -4.95 -15.81
N THR A 494 -6.54 -5.02 -17.11
CA THR A 494 -7.30 -5.86 -18.05
C THR A 494 -6.43 -6.82 -18.84
N ASN A 495 -6.88 -8.07 -18.96
CA ASN A 495 -6.22 -9.11 -19.76
C ASN A 495 -4.73 -9.32 -19.42
N CYS A 496 -4.39 -9.17 -18.14
CA CYS A 496 -3.02 -9.31 -17.64
C CYS A 496 -2.78 -10.68 -17.00
N THR A 497 -1.53 -11.12 -16.95
CA THR A 497 -1.11 -12.31 -16.18
C THR A 497 -0.14 -11.89 -15.09
N PHE A 498 -0.37 -12.40 -13.88
CA PHE A 498 0.43 -12.11 -12.70
C PHE A 498 0.95 -13.39 -12.05
N SER A 499 2.23 -13.37 -11.68
CA SER A 499 2.81 -14.36 -10.78
C SER A 499 3.80 -13.76 -9.80
N GLY A 500 4.11 -14.51 -8.75
CA GLY A 500 5.15 -14.11 -7.80
C GLY A 500 4.78 -12.95 -6.87
N LEU A 501 3.51 -12.58 -6.77
CA LEU A 501 3.06 -11.53 -5.84
C LEU A 501 2.82 -12.13 -4.46
N THR A 502 3.87 -12.16 -3.63
CA THR A 502 3.92 -12.97 -2.41
C THR A 502 3.06 -12.36 -1.29
N ARG A 503 3.19 -11.06 -1.01
CA ARG A 503 2.57 -10.45 0.17
C ARG A 503 1.18 -9.87 -0.09
N GLY A 504 0.96 -9.21 -1.22
CA GLY A 504 -0.35 -8.63 -1.57
C GLY A 504 -0.47 -8.36 -3.07
N PHE A 505 -1.65 -7.92 -3.51
CA PHE A 505 -1.86 -7.46 -4.89
C PHE A 505 -1.90 -5.94 -4.94
N ILE A 506 -2.96 -5.36 -4.39
CA ILE A 506 -3.14 -3.92 -4.22
C ILE A 506 -3.28 -3.64 -2.72
N ARG A 507 -2.42 -2.77 -2.19
CA ARG A 507 -2.52 -2.28 -0.82
C ARG A 507 -2.44 -0.77 -0.80
N PHE A 508 -3.35 -0.15 -0.06
CA PHE A 508 -3.23 1.25 0.30
C PHE A 508 -3.10 1.37 1.82
N GLN A 509 -2.36 2.38 2.28
CA GLN A 509 -2.03 2.58 3.68
C GLN A 509 -1.75 4.05 3.95
N GLY A 510 -1.73 4.41 5.23
CA GLY A 510 -1.46 5.77 5.67
C GLY A 510 -2.74 6.52 6.08
N PRO A 511 -2.60 7.62 6.83
CA PRO A 511 -3.72 8.30 7.51
C PRO A 511 -4.55 9.21 6.60
N ASN A 512 -4.10 9.45 5.38
CA ASN A 512 -4.69 10.42 4.46
C ASN A 512 -5.87 9.83 3.70
N ARG A 513 -6.80 10.69 3.25
CA ARG A 513 -8.01 10.29 2.52
C ARG A 513 -7.67 9.68 1.16
N GLN A 514 -8.24 8.53 0.85
CA GLN A 514 -7.94 7.77 -0.37
C GLN A 514 -9.26 7.41 -1.08
N LEU A 515 -9.41 7.84 -2.34
CA LEU A 515 -10.60 7.55 -3.15
C LEU A 515 -10.21 6.88 -4.47
N ILE A 516 -10.90 5.80 -4.78
CA ILE A 516 -10.90 5.20 -6.12
C ILE A 516 -12.37 5.07 -6.51
N GLU A 517 -12.78 5.83 -7.52
CA GLU A 517 -14.18 5.82 -7.96
C GLU A 517 -14.49 4.49 -8.64
N HIS A 518 -13.62 4.04 -9.56
CA HIS A 518 -13.74 2.79 -10.30
C HIS A 518 -12.46 1.95 -10.21
N MET A 519 -12.55 0.74 -9.67
CA MET A 519 -11.47 -0.24 -9.65
C MET A 519 -11.91 -1.46 -10.47
N VAL A 520 -11.20 -1.74 -11.57
CA VAL A 520 -11.53 -2.80 -12.51
C VAL A 520 -10.37 -3.79 -12.61
N VAL A 521 -10.67 -5.06 -12.39
CA VAL A 521 -9.76 -6.18 -12.65
C VAL A 521 -10.51 -7.18 -13.51
N GLU A 522 -10.16 -7.24 -14.79
CA GLU A 522 -10.90 -8.04 -15.76
C GLU A 522 -10.00 -8.92 -16.62
N GLY A 523 -10.43 -10.16 -16.88
CA GLY A 523 -9.77 -11.04 -17.86
C GLY A 523 -8.38 -11.52 -17.43
N CYS A 524 -8.01 -11.35 -16.15
CA CYS A 524 -6.66 -11.60 -15.66
C CYS A 524 -6.45 -13.03 -15.16
N VAL A 525 -5.18 -13.46 -15.12
CA VAL A 525 -4.76 -14.76 -14.57
C VAL A 525 -3.75 -14.54 -13.46
N PHE A 526 -4.00 -15.13 -12.29
CA PHE A 526 -3.14 -15.06 -11.12
C PHE A 526 -2.70 -16.48 -10.71
N THR A 527 -1.39 -16.70 -10.70
CA THR A 527 -0.77 -18.00 -10.38
C THR A 527 0.47 -17.76 -9.52
N ASP A 528 0.90 -18.74 -8.70
CA ASP A 528 2.13 -18.63 -7.89
C ASP A 528 2.21 -17.33 -7.07
N CYS A 529 1.07 -16.88 -6.53
CA CYS A 529 0.97 -15.69 -5.69
C CYS A 529 0.76 -16.11 -4.24
N GLY A 530 1.63 -15.65 -3.34
CA GLY A 530 1.71 -16.15 -1.97
C GLY A 530 2.35 -17.55 -1.90
N PRO A 531 2.28 -18.23 -0.75
CA PRO A 531 1.93 -17.69 0.56
C PRO A 531 3.06 -16.86 1.17
N TYR A 532 2.73 -15.77 1.89
CA TYR A 532 3.74 -14.96 2.60
C TYR A 532 4.09 -15.52 4.00
N ASP A 533 3.15 -16.19 4.68
CA ASP A 533 3.41 -16.80 5.99
C ASP A 533 2.93 -18.25 6.09
N ALA A 534 3.13 -18.87 7.27
CA ALA A 534 2.76 -20.24 7.61
C ALA A 534 1.25 -20.53 7.57
N SER A 535 0.39 -19.51 7.57
CA SER A 535 -1.06 -19.64 7.45
C SER A 535 -1.55 -19.30 6.05
N GLY A 536 -0.64 -19.00 5.11
CA GLY A 536 -1.01 -18.47 3.78
C GLY A 536 -1.54 -17.05 3.83
N ARG A 537 -1.30 -16.33 4.93
CA ARG A 537 -1.67 -14.93 5.06
C ARG A 537 -0.67 -14.06 4.30
N GLY A 538 -1.04 -12.80 4.23
CA GLY A 538 -0.40 -11.67 3.58
C GLY A 538 -1.34 -10.48 3.82
N TYR A 539 -1.49 -9.61 2.83
CA TYR A 539 -2.65 -8.71 2.74
C TYR A 539 -3.73 -9.33 1.88
N SER A 540 -4.96 -8.83 2.00
CA SER A 540 -6.06 -9.20 1.11
C SER A 540 -5.77 -8.79 -0.33
N TRP A 541 -6.50 -9.36 -1.29
CA TRP A 541 -6.39 -8.96 -2.69
C TRP A 541 -6.80 -7.51 -2.88
N PHE A 542 -7.95 -7.15 -2.30
CA PHE A 542 -8.53 -5.82 -2.28
C PHE A 542 -8.77 -5.43 -0.82
N ALA A 543 -7.82 -4.71 -0.22
CA ALA A 543 -7.91 -4.24 1.16
C ALA A 543 -8.37 -2.77 1.21
N GLY A 544 -9.48 -2.52 1.89
CA GLY A 544 -9.91 -1.19 2.29
C GLY A 544 -8.89 -0.52 3.23
N PRO A 545 -8.89 0.82 3.33
CA PRO A 545 -7.88 1.55 4.11
C PRO A 545 -8.11 1.40 5.63
N GLY A 546 -9.32 1.08 6.07
CA GLY A 546 -9.69 0.67 7.43
C GLY A 546 -9.50 1.67 8.55
N ASN A 547 -9.04 2.87 8.24
CA ASN A 547 -8.59 3.85 9.21
C ASN A 547 -9.26 5.23 9.09
N ARG A 548 -10.07 5.48 8.05
CA ARG A 548 -10.66 6.80 7.79
C ARG A 548 -12.04 6.73 7.13
N LYS A 549 -13.04 7.39 7.74
CA LYS A 549 -14.47 7.31 7.36
C LYS A 549 -14.81 7.91 5.98
N ASP A 550 -14.00 8.82 5.49
CA ASP A 550 -14.21 9.61 4.25
C ASP A 550 -13.41 9.05 3.04
N SER A 551 -12.77 7.90 3.21
CA SER A 551 -12.10 7.14 2.15
C SER A 551 -13.05 6.10 1.56
N ASN A 552 -12.89 5.80 0.27
CA ASN A 552 -13.76 4.84 -0.43
C ASN A 552 -13.02 4.18 -1.59
N PHE A 553 -12.76 2.89 -1.48
CA PHE A 553 -12.15 2.07 -2.55
C PHE A 553 -13.13 1.16 -3.26
N PHE A 554 -14.30 0.99 -2.66
CA PHE A 554 -15.30 0.07 -3.15
C PHE A 554 -16.50 0.82 -3.69
N GLN A 555 -16.36 2.12 -4.01
CA GLN A 555 -17.40 2.89 -4.69
C GLN A 555 -17.88 2.12 -5.92
N TRP A 556 -16.92 1.64 -6.71
CA TRP A 556 -17.14 0.62 -7.72
C TRP A 556 -15.93 -0.31 -7.81
N LEU A 557 -16.06 -1.53 -7.27
CA LEU A 557 -15.07 -2.60 -7.43
C LEU A 557 -15.65 -3.66 -8.37
N GLU A 558 -14.98 -3.88 -9.49
CA GLU A 558 -15.35 -4.86 -10.50
C GLU A 558 -14.23 -5.88 -10.69
N VAL A 559 -14.54 -7.14 -10.41
CA VAL A 559 -13.62 -8.27 -10.57
C VAL A 559 -14.31 -9.31 -11.43
N LYS A 560 -13.99 -9.32 -12.74
CA LYS A 560 -14.69 -10.13 -13.73
C LYS A 560 -13.81 -11.00 -14.61
N ASN A 561 -14.31 -12.17 -14.98
CA ASN A 561 -13.67 -13.00 -16.00
C ASN A 561 -12.20 -13.37 -15.65
N ASN A 562 -11.85 -13.44 -14.37
CA ASN A 562 -10.48 -13.72 -13.92
C ASN A 562 -10.31 -15.15 -13.45
N SER A 563 -9.05 -15.60 -13.39
CA SER A 563 -8.66 -16.87 -12.77
C SER A 563 -7.67 -16.67 -11.63
N PHE A 564 -7.99 -17.20 -10.46
CA PHE A 564 -7.14 -17.18 -9.27
C PHE A 564 -6.76 -18.63 -8.91
N ILE A 565 -5.54 -19.04 -9.27
CA ILE A 565 -5.12 -20.43 -9.22
C ILE A 565 -4.15 -20.68 -8.06
N ASP A 566 -4.71 -21.19 -6.96
CA ASP A 566 -4.00 -21.59 -5.73
C ASP A 566 -3.12 -20.47 -5.17
N VAL A 567 -3.76 -19.32 -5.00
CA VAL A 567 -3.11 -18.05 -4.66
C VAL A 567 -3.45 -17.58 -3.23
N PRO A 568 -2.87 -18.19 -2.19
CA PRO A 568 -3.28 -17.92 -0.82
C PRO A 568 -2.93 -16.51 -0.33
N LYS A 569 -3.95 -15.80 0.17
CA LYS A 569 -3.86 -14.48 0.82
C LYS A 569 -4.78 -14.39 2.05
N HIS A 570 -4.78 -13.24 2.73
CA HIS A 570 -5.59 -13.05 3.94
C HIS A 570 -7.10 -13.20 3.69
N ALA A 571 -7.64 -12.44 2.74
CA ALA A 571 -9.00 -12.51 2.24
C ALA A 571 -9.01 -12.03 0.77
N PHE A 572 -10.13 -12.18 0.07
CA PHE A 572 -10.25 -11.64 -1.28
C PHE A 572 -10.60 -10.14 -1.22
N VAL A 573 -11.78 -9.78 -0.69
CA VAL A 573 -12.13 -8.38 -0.37
C VAL A 573 -12.20 -8.21 1.14
N SER A 574 -11.57 -7.17 1.70
CA SER A 574 -11.64 -6.91 3.14
C SER A 574 -11.71 -5.43 3.52
N GLU A 575 -12.63 -5.09 4.43
CA GLU A 575 -12.71 -3.80 5.16
C GLU A 575 -13.56 -3.97 6.43
N ASN A 576 -12.91 -3.97 7.59
CA ASN A 576 -13.52 -4.27 8.89
C ASN A 576 -13.48 -3.08 9.86
N GLY A 577 -13.13 -1.87 9.40
CA GLY A 577 -13.20 -0.67 10.22
C GLY A 577 -14.65 -0.36 10.64
N ASN A 578 -14.90 -0.25 11.95
CA ASN A 578 -16.19 0.22 12.45
C ASN A 578 -16.20 1.76 12.46
N LEU A 579 -16.51 2.34 11.30
CA LEU A 579 -16.40 3.77 11.04
C LEU A 579 -17.76 4.44 10.95
N ALA A 580 -17.85 5.70 11.38
CA ALA A 580 -19.01 6.55 11.19
C ALA A 580 -19.07 7.04 9.72
N TRP A 581 -19.48 6.17 8.82
CA TRP A 581 -19.54 6.45 7.38
C TRP A 581 -20.39 7.68 7.06
N PRO A 582 -19.92 8.60 6.19
CA PRO A 582 -20.75 9.67 5.63
C PRO A 582 -22.00 9.11 4.94
N ALA A 583 -23.11 9.86 4.98
CA ALA A 583 -24.41 9.40 4.47
C ALA A 583 -24.41 9.01 2.97
N ASN A 584 -23.50 9.58 2.18
CA ASN A 584 -23.38 9.32 0.74
C ASN A 584 -22.32 8.26 0.39
N THR A 585 -21.61 7.71 1.38
CA THR A 585 -20.65 6.63 1.14
C THR A 585 -21.41 5.35 0.84
N LYS A 586 -21.24 4.84 -0.38
CA LYS A 586 -21.81 3.56 -0.82
C LYS A 586 -20.71 2.71 -1.42
N TRP A 587 -20.84 1.40 -1.25
CA TRP A 587 -20.01 0.44 -1.96
C TRP A 587 -20.82 -0.30 -3.02
N ASN A 588 -20.21 -0.56 -4.17
CA ASN A 588 -20.67 -1.50 -5.16
C ASN A 588 -19.54 -2.49 -5.45
N ILE A 589 -19.67 -3.71 -4.97
CA ILE A 589 -18.68 -4.78 -5.15
C ILE A 589 -19.27 -5.83 -6.09
N GLU A 590 -18.61 -6.09 -7.21
CA GLU A 590 -19.03 -7.05 -8.21
C GLU A 590 -17.93 -8.08 -8.45
N ILE A 591 -18.23 -9.34 -8.14
CA ILE A 591 -17.36 -10.50 -8.35
C ILE A 591 -18.12 -11.45 -9.28
N GLU A 592 -17.89 -11.36 -10.58
CA GLU A 592 -18.65 -12.11 -11.57
C GLU A 592 -17.77 -12.93 -12.51
N ASN A 593 -18.20 -14.16 -12.79
CA ASN A 593 -17.59 -14.99 -13.82
C ASN A 593 -16.10 -15.31 -13.62
N ASN A 594 -15.66 -15.39 -12.37
CA ASN A 594 -14.28 -15.75 -12.03
C ASN A 594 -14.15 -17.25 -11.74
N THR A 595 -12.96 -17.81 -12.00
CA THR A 595 -12.57 -19.16 -11.58
C THR A 595 -11.61 -19.09 -10.40
N PHE A 596 -12.03 -19.65 -9.26
CA PHE A 596 -11.25 -19.72 -8.04
C PHE A 596 -10.81 -21.16 -7.77
N VAL A 597 -9.51 -21.42 -7.82
CA VAL A 597 -8.92 -22.73 -7.50
C VAL A 597 -8.17 -22.60 -6.19
N ASN A 598 -8.54 -23.39 -5.18
CA ASN A 598 -7.89 -23.40 -3.85
C ASN A 598 -7.72 -22.02 -3.19
N LEU A 599 -8.62 -21.05 -3.46
CA LEU A 599 -8.50 -19.66 -3.00
C LEU A 599 -8.36 -19.57 -1.47
N SER A 600 -7.18 -19.10 -1.01
CA SER A 600 -6.88 -18.79 0.40
C SER A 600 -7.22 -19.90 1.41
N THR A 601 -7.03 -21.15 1.00
CA THR A 601 -7.48 -22.34 1.74
C THR A 601 -6.59 -22.76 2.92
N ARG A 602 -5.46 -22.12 3.15
CA ARG A 602 -4.44 -22.61 4.10
C ARG A 602 -4.74 -22.33 5.57
N SER A 603 -5.42 -21.23 5.88
CA SER A 603 -5.63 -20.84 7.28
C SER A 603 -6.80 -21.58 7.91
N SER A 604 -6.60 -22.20 9.08
CA SER A 604 -7.67 -22.83 9.87
C SER A 604 -8.47 -21.83 10.72
N SER A 605 -7.94 -20.63 10.94
CA SER A 605 -8.63 -19.57 11.69
C SER A 605 -9.87 -19.08 10.94
N SER A 606 -10.98 -18.94 11.66
CA SER A 606 -12.26 -18.53 11.11
C SER A 606 -12.25 -17.08 10.58
N GLY A 607 -11.35 -16.23 11.06
CA GLY A 607 -11.21 -14.85 10.61
C GLY A 607 -10.33 -14.64 9.37
N HIS A 608 -9.98 -15.68 8.62
CA HIS A 608 -9.11 -15.59 7.43
C HIS A 608 -9.63 -16.45 6.28
N GLY A 609 -9.15 -16.22 5.08
CA GLY A 609 -9.47 -16.98 3.87
C GLY A 609 -10.91 -16.80 3.37
N MET A 610 -11.56 -15.69 3.75
CA MET A 610 -12.90 -15.35 3.28
C MET A 610 -12.85 -14.71 1.89
N LEU A 611 -13.86 -14.97 1.06
CA LEU A 611 -14.09 -14.20 -0.16
C LEU A 611 -14.45 -12.75 0.18
N ILE A 612 -15.31 -12.52 1.17
CA ILE A 612 -15.69 -11.17 1.60
C ILE A 612 -15.61 -11.05 3.12
N GLU A 613 -14.70 -10.20 3.57
CA GLU A 613 -14.48 -9.87 4.98
C GLU A 613 -14.80 -8.39 5.24
N THR A 614 -16.09 -8.07 5.34
CA THR A 614 -16.55 -6.68 5.48
C THR A 614 -17.66 -6.54 6.52
N ARG A 615 -17.32 -6.60 7.82
CA ARG A 615 -18.33 -6.61 8.90
C ARG A 615 -19.20 -5.36 8.92
N TYR A 616 -18.59 -4.18 8.77
CA TYR A 616 -19.22 -2.88 9.00
C TYR A 616 -19.31 -2.06 7.72
N ALA A 617 -19.77 -2.68 6.63
CA ALA A 617 -20.00 -1.98 5.37
C ALA A 617 -21.01 -0.82 5.54
N PRO A 618 -20.88 0.29 4.78
CA PRO A 618 -21.79 1.43 4.84
C PRO A 618 -23.19 1.06 4.37
N ALA A 619 -24.18 1.80 4.88
CA ALA A 619 -25.59 1.67 4.51
C ALA A 619 -25.79 1.87 2.99
N GLY A 620 -26.69 1.09 2.40
CA GLY A 620 -26.98 1.13 0.95
C GLY A 620 -25.91 0.47 0.06
N THR A 621 -24.96 -0.27 0.65
CA THR A 621 -24.00 -1.08 -0.11
C THR A 621 -24.70 -2.12 -0.99
N LYS A 622 -24.16 -2.37 -2.18
CA LYS A 622 -24.55 -3.45 -3.09
C LYS A 622 -23.39 -4.44 -3.27
N ILE A 623 -23.68 -5.73 -3.14
CA ILE A 623 -22.70 -6.80 -3.39
C ILE A 623 -23.28 -7.83 -4.36
N THR A 624 -22.59 -8.01 -5.48
CA THR A 624 -22.94 -8.96 -6.54
C THR A 624 -21.89 -10.05 -6.58
N VAL A 625 -22.32 -11.31 -6.48
CA VAL A 625 -21.43 -12.49 -6.61
C VAL A 625 -22.11 -13.48 -7.53
N LYS A 626 -21.71 -13.52 -8.80
CA LYS A 626 -22.43 -14.27 -9.83
C LYS A 626 -21.55 -15.13 -10.71
N LYS A 627 -22.08 -16.27 -11.16
CA LYS A 627 -21.43 -17.09 -12.20
C LYS A 627 -19.98 -17.46 -11.89
N ASN A 628 -19.58 -17.48 -10.62
CA ASN A 628 -18.22 -17.86 -10.26
C ASN A 628 -18.11 -19.39 -10.19
N LEU A 629 -16.95 -19.90 -10.58
CA LEU A 629 -16.59 -21.31 -10.46
C LEU A 629 -15.62 -21.49 -9.29
N PHE A 630 -15.97 -22.35 -8.33
CA PHE A 630 -15.13 -22.73 -7.21
C PHE A 630 -14.58 -24.15 -7.37
N VAL A 631 -13.26 -24.31 -7.26
CA VAL A 631 -12.56 -25.58 -7.46
C VAL A 631 -11.67 -25.83 -6.24
N LEU A 632 -11.90 -26.95 -5.56
CA LEU A 632 -11.00 -27.45 -4.51
C LEU A 632 -10.38 -28.76 -4.97
N VAL A 633 -9.06 -28.81 -4.99
CA VAL A 633 -8.32 -29.94 -5.55
C VAL A 633 -7.00 -30.14 -4.81
N ARG A 634 -6.65 -31.41 -4.62
CA ARG A 634 -5.41 -31.87 -3.98
C ARG A 634 -4.51 -32.52 -5.02
N LYS A 635 -3.24 -32.75 -4.70
CA LYS A 635 -2.33 -33.48 -5.60
C LYS A 635 -2.82 -34.92 -5.88
N GLY A 636 -3.51 -35.51 -4.91
CA GLY A 636 -4.02 -36.88 -4.95
C GLY A 636 -4.34 -37.34 -3.53
N ASP A 637 -4.66 -38.63 -3.37
CA ASP A 637 -5.13 -39.19 -2.10
C ASP A 637 -4.10 -39.11 -0.96
N SER A 638 -2.81 -39.05 -1.29
CA SER A 638 -1.71 -38.91 -0.31
C SER A 638 -1.51 -37.47 0.19
N ASP A 639 -2.22 -36.51 -0.38
CA ASP A 639 -2.17 -35.11 0.04
C ASP A 639 -3.15 -34.89 1.21
N ASP A 640 -2.61 -34.74 2.41
CA ASP A 640 -3.40 -34.60 3.64
C ASP A 640 -3.81 -33.15 3.94
N ARG A 641 -3.52 -32.20 3.03
CA ARG A 641 -3.87 -30.78 3.19
C ARG A 641 -5.34 -30.57 3.52
N SER A 642 -5.60 -29.88 4.62
CA SER A 642 -6.90 -29.25 4.84
C SER A 642 -7.08 -28.06 3.90
N LEU A 643 -8.22 -28.01 3.19
CA LEU A 643 -8.57 -26.90 2.30
C LEU A 643 -9.73 -26.11 2.90
N TYR A 644 -9.42 -25.00 3.56
CA TYR A 644 -10.37 -24.17 4.30
C TYR A 644 -10.92 -23.02 3.45
N MET A 645 -11.89 -23.29 2.59
CA MET A 645 -12.56 -22.22 1.83
C MET A 645 -13.73 -21.63 2.63
N ARG A 646 -13.83 -20.29 2.68
CA ARG A 646 -14.85 -19.56 3.45
C ARG A 646 -15.54 -18.51 2.58
N GLY A 647 -16.84 -18.31 2.83
CA GLY A 647 -17.67 -17.41 2.03
C GLY A 647 -17.53 -15.96 2.45
N MET A 648 -18.43 -15.48 3.30
CA MET A 648 -18.56 -14.06 3.63
C MET A 648 -18.94 -13.79 5.08
N ARG A 649 -18.46 -12.67 5.63
CA ARG A 649 -18.91 -12.15 6.91
C ARG A 649 -19.27 -10.67 6.82
N ILE A 650 -20.55 -10.37 6.99
CA ILE A 650 -21.12 -9.02 6.96
C ILE A 650 -22.22 -8.90 8.02
N ASP A 651 -22.08 -7.89 8.88
CA ASP A 651 -22.97 -7.68 10.02
C ASP A 651 -24.03 -6.60 9.71
N THR A 652 -23.70 -5.59 8.89
CA THR A 652 -24.65 -4.56 8.40
C THR A 652 -25.84 -5.17 7.66
N LYS A 653 -27.05 -4.64 7.90
CA LYS A 653 -28.32 -5.13 7.33
C LYS A 653 -28.94 -4.23 6.26
N ASP A 654 -28.61 -2.94 6.25
CA ASP A 654 -29.03 -2.02 5.19
C ASP A 654 -28.13 -2.16 3.95
N ILE A 655 -28.23 -3.33 3.31
CA ILE A 655 -27.40 -3.79 2.19
C ILE A 655 -28.27 -4.61 1.24
N SER A 656 -27.95 -4.56 -0.05
CA SER A 656 -28.56 -5.43 -1.08
C SER A 656 -27.54 -6.43 -1.63
N TYR A 657 -27.99 -7.66 -1.84
CA TYR A 657 -27.20 -8.73 -2.43
C TYR A 657 -27.79 -9.17 -3.77
N ASP A 658 -26.90 -9.53 -4.69
CA ASP A 658 -27.26 -10.14 -5.96
C ASP A 658 -26.34 -11.35 -6.23
N PHE A 659 -26.61 -12.42 -5.47
CA PHE A 659 -25.92 -13.70 -5.58
C PHE A 659 -26.74 -14.59 -6.48
N ALA A 660 -26.11 -15.20 -7.50
CA ALA A 660 -26.75 -16.16 -8.38
C ALA A 660 -25.75 -17.03 -9.15
N ASP A 661 -26.17 -18.25 -9.51
CA ASP A 661 -25.44 -19.15 -10.41
C ASP A 661 -23.96 -19.37 -10.05
N ASN A 662 -23.62 -19.44 -8.76
CA ASN A 662 -22.27 -19.80 -8.34
C ASN A 662 -22.14 -21.32 -8.25
N TYR A 663 -21.25 -21.91 -9.06
CA TYR A 663 -21.04 -23.36 -9.11
C TYR A 663 -19.72 -23.80 -8.49
N ALA A 664 -19.66 -25.06 -8.08
CA ALA A 664 -18.43 -25.72 -7.70
C ALA A 664 -18.29 -27.10 -8.36
N THR A 665 -17.03 -27.56 -8.51
CA THR A 665 -16.74 -28.98 -8.71
C THR A 665 -16.84 -29.74 -7.37
N THR A 666 -16.85 -31.07 -7.40
CA THR A 666 -16.78 -31.87 -6.16
C THR A 666 -15.55 -31.50 -5.33
N VAL A 667 -15.69 -31.48 -4.00
CA VAL A 667 -14.59 -31.17 -3.07
C VAL A 667 -13.87 -32.43 -2.55
N PRO A 668 -12.60 -32.37 -2.12
CA PRO A 668 -11.88 -33.56 -1.65
C PRO A 668 -12.52 -34.25 -0.43
N ALA A 669 -13.21 -33.49 0.44
CA ALA A 669 -13.95 -34.05 1.57
C ALA A 669 -15.26 -34.76 1.17
N TRP A 670 -15.64 -34.72 -0.11
CA TRP A 670 -16.92 -35.20 -0.62
C TRP A 670 -17.14 -36.69 -0.36
N GLY A 671 -16.13 -37.54 -0.58
CA GLY A 671 -16.26 -38.98 -0.36
C GLY A 671 -16.63 -39.32 1.08
N ASN A 672 -15.97 -38.66 2.04
CA ASN A 672 -16.23 -38.83 3.47
C ASN A 672 -17.60 -38.25 3.87
N TYR A 673 -17.97 -37.08 3.33
CA TYR A 673 -19.29 -36.50 3.55
C TYR A 673 -20.42 -37.37 2.98
N LYS A 674 -20.26 -37.91 1.77
CA LYS A 674 -21.23 -38.81 1.13
C LYS A 674 -21.39 -40.13 1.87
N ALA A 675 -20.31 -40.65 2.46
CA ALA A 675 -20.31 -41.92 3.19
C ALA A 675 -20.69 -41.79 4.66
N SER A 676 -20.73 -40.58 5.22
CA SER A 676 -21.03 -40.37 6.64
C SER A 676 -22.51 -40.58 6.94
N THR A 677 -22.79 -41.37 7.99
CA THR A 677 -24.13 -41.51 8.59
C THR A 677 -24.34 -40.56 9.77
N ASP A 678 -23.34 -39.74 10.11
CA ASP A 678 -23.41 -38.77 11.19
C ASP A 678 -24.05 -37.47 10.68
N ALA A 679 -25.22 -37.14 11.24
CA ALA A 679 -25.99 -35.93 10.90
C ALA A 679 -25.23 -34.62 11.16
N THR A 680 -24.12 -34.65 11.91
CA THR A 680 -23.24 -33.50 12.16
C THR A 680 -22.16 -33.34 11.09
N THR A 681 -21.90 -34.36 10.27
CA THR A 681 -20.99 -34.26 9.12
C THR A 681 -21.68 -33.46 8.03
N THR A 682 -21.48 -32.15 8.04
CA THR A 682 -22.10 -31.23 7.07
C THR A 682 -21.03 -30.48 6.30
N LEU A 683 -21.14 -30.48 4.97
CA LEU A 683 -20.53 -29.45 4.15
C LEU A 683 -21.54 -28.31 4.04
N SER A 684 -21.18 -27.11 4.50
CA SER A 684 -22.06 -25.95 4.35
C SER A 684 -22.12 -25.56 2.88
N ASP A 685 -23.33 -25.60 2.32
CA ASP A 685 -23.59 -25.50 0.87
C ASP A 685 -22.76 -26.49 0.02
N GLY A 686 -22.25 -27.59 0.58
CA GLY A 686 -21.40 -28.53 -0.17
C GLY A 686 -19.94 -28.09 -0.43
N LEU A 687 -19.56 -26.86 -0.05
CA LEU A 687 -18.22 -26.28 -0.35
C LEU A 687 -17.53 -25.66 0.88
N PHE A 688 -18.24 -24.80 1.62
CA PHE A 688 -17.62 -23.91 2.60
C PHE A 688 -17.33 -24.63 3.91
N THR A 689 -16.17 -24.34 4.49
CA THR A 689 -15.85 -24.77 5.86
C THR A 689 -16.57 -23.90 6.90
N ASN A 690 -16.71 -22.59 6.65
CA ASN A 690 -17.36 -21.62 7.53
C ASN A 690 -17.87 -20.43 6.72
N TYR A 691 -18.81 -19.66 7.29
CA TYR A 691 -19.29 -18.39 6.72
C TYR A 691 -19.85 -18.57 5.30
N GLN A 692 -20.64 -19.61 5.08
CA GLN A 692 -21.28 -19.86 3.80
C GLN A 692 -22.20 -18.71 3.40
N PHE A 693 -22.40 -18.52 2.10
CA PHE A 693 -23.28 -17.47 1.58
C PHE A 693 -24.73 -17.62 2.06
N SER A 694 -25.20 -18.85 2.22
CA SER A 694 -26.55 -19.17 2.70
C SER A 694 -26.78 -19.01 4.22
N HIS A 695 -25.80 -18.48 4.96
CA HIS A 695 -25.92 -18.37 6.42
C HIS A 695 -27.12 -17.51 6.85
N THR A 696 -28.07 -18.08 7.59
CA THR A 696 -29.40 -17.45 7.76
C THR A 696 -29.45 -16.27 8.74
N SER A 697 -28.37 -16.02 9.50
CA SER A 697 -28.29 -14.89 10.43
C SER A 697 -27.46 -13.69 9.92
N SER A 698 -26.83 -13.80 8.75
CA SER A 698 -25.89 -12.79 8.24
C SER A 698 -25.72 -12.83 6.72
N GLY A 699 -25.16 -11.78 6.12
CA GLY A 699 -24.82 -11.78 4.69
C GLY A 699 -26.02 -12.03 3.77
N ALA A 700 -25.73 -12.62 2.60
CA ALA A 700 -26.74 -12.87 1.56
C ALA A 700 -27.85 -13.83 2.02
N GLY A 701 -27.55 -14.82 2.87
CA GLY A 701 -28.52 -15.79 3.39
C GLY A 701 -29.47 -15.28 4.47
N TYR A 702 -29.28 -14.04 4.98
CA TYR A 702 -30.06 -13.49 6.09
C TYR A 702 -31.57 -13.67 5.91
N GLN A 703 -32.26 -14.18 6.95
CA GLN A 703 -33.70 -14.48 6.94
C GLN A 703 -34.15 -15.27 5.71
N LYS A 704 -33.37 -16.28 5.33
CA LYS A 704 -33.59 -17.08 4.11
C LYS A 704 -33.58 -16.21 2.85
N GLY A 705 -32.50 -15.44 2.68
CA GLY A 705 -32.28 -14.66 1.47
C GLY A 705 -33.13 -13.40 1.34
N ALA A 706 -33.65 -12.85 2.45
CA ALA A 706 -34.52 -11.67 2.43
C ALA A 706 -33.85 -10.41 1.84
N LEU A 707 -32.50 -10.37 1.87
CA LEU A 707 -31.69 -9.28 1.32
C LEU A 707 -31.09 -9.63 -0.05
N ASN A 708 -31.31 -10.84 -0.56
CA ASN A 708 -30.81 -11.28 -1.86
C ASN A 708 -31.90 -11.18 -2.93
N VAL A 709 -31.60 -10.53 -4.06
CA VAL A 709 -32.57 -10.33 -5.15
C VAL A 709 -33.07 -11.67 -5.70
N GLY A 710 -32.20 -12.69 -5.80
CA GLY A 710 -32.55 -14.03 -6.26
C GLY A 710 -33.18 -14.95 -5.19
N GLY A 711 -33.41 -14.45 -3.96
CA GLY A 711 -33.91 -15.25 -2.84
C GLY A 711 -32.88 -16.25 -2.29
N TYR A 712 -33.33 -17.15 -1.41
CA TYR A 712 -32.45 -18.06 -0.66
C TYR A 712 -31.69 -19.06 -1.54
N GLY A 713 -32.36 -19.70 -2.51
CA GLY A 713 -31.76 -20.77 -3.31
C GLY A 713 -30.50 -20.31 -4.05
N GLU A 714 -30.51 -19.08 -4.57
CA GLU A 714 -29.39 -18.47 -5.27
C GLU A 714 -28.20 -18.10 -4.35
N THR A 715 -28.39 -18.12 -3.03
CA THR A 715 -27.28 -17.98 -2.08
C THR A 715 -26.50 -19.27 -1.86
N GLN A 716 -27.06 -20.43 -2.23
CA GLN A 716 -26.41 -21.73 -2.06
C GLN A 716 -25.54 -22.05 -3.27
N ILE A 717 -24.40 -22.71 -3.05
CA ILE A 717 -23.52 -23.18 -4.13
C ILE A 717 -24.20 -24.31 -4.91
N LYS A 718 -24.03 -24.28 -6.23
CA LYS A 718 -24.59 -25.23 -7.19
C LYS A 718 -23.55 -26.25 -7.66
N PHE A 719 -23.96 -27.48 -7.95
CA PHE A 719 -23.08 -28.59 -8.37
C PHE A 719 -23.56 -29.34 -9.62
N GLY A 720 -24.77 -29.08 -10.12
CA GLY A 720 -25.36 -29.77 -11.29
C GLY A 720 -26.27 -30.96 -10.94
N ASP A 721 -26.36 -31.35 -9.67
CA ASP A 721 -27.18 -32.47 -9.18
C ASP A 721 -28.35 -32.04 -8.28
N ASN A 722 -28.61 -30.73 -8.20
CA ASN A 722 -29.66 -30.10 -7.38
C ASN A 722 -29.70 -30.55 -5.91
N ARG A 723 -28.56 -30.94 -5.35
CA ARG A 723 -28.52 -31.43 -3.97
C ARG A 723 -29.07 -30.43 -2.96
N ASN A 724 -28.89 -29.14 -3.23
CA ASN A 724 -29.36 -28.05 -2.38
C ASN A 724 -30.79 -27.58 -2.72
N SER A 725 -31.48 -28.26 -3.66
CA SER A 725 -32.84 -27.92 -4.13
C SER A 725 -32.95 -26.48 -4.63
N ASN A 726 -31.94 -26.03 -5.37
CA ASN A 726 -31.74 -24.66 -5.84
C ASN A 726 -31.32 -24.57 -7.32
N GLU A 727 -31.54 -25.63 -8.10
CA GLU A 727 -31.17 -25.74 -9.51
C GLU A 727 -32.36 -26.32 -10.32
N ASP A 728 -33.09 -25.47 -11.06
CA ASP A 728 -34.18 -25.91 -11.93
C ASP A 728 -33.67 -26.68 -13.18
N ASP A 729 -32.41 -26.44 -13.56
CA ASP A 729 -31.75 -26.99 -14.75
C ASP A 729 -30.74 -28.10 -14.41
N GLU A 730 -31.02 -28.85 -13.35
CA GLU A 730 -30.17 -29.95 -12.94
C GLU A 730 -30.06 -31.06 -13.99
N ILE A 731 -28.90 -31.72 -13.99
CA ILE A 731 -28.57 -32.82 -14.91
C ILE A 731 -28.35 -34.14 -14.16
N GLY A 732 -28.48 -34.12 -12.83
CA GLY A 732 -28.40 -35.29 -11.96
C GLY A 732 -26.99 -35.80 -11.68
N TYR A 733 -25.94 -35.04 -12.02
CA TYR A 733 -24.56 -35.40 -11.69
C TYR A 733 -23.67 -34.18 -11.44
N GLN A 734 -22.59 -34.42 -10.71
CA GLN A 734 -21.54 -33.45 -10.42
C GLN A 734 -20.31 -33.71 -11.30
N LEU A 735 -19.44 -32.71 -11.44
CA LEU A 735 -18.12 -32.84 -12.04
C LEU A 735 -17.02 -32.81 -10.97
N ALA A 736 -16.12 -33.79 -11.00
CA ALA A 736 -14.84 -33.67 -10.29
C ALA A 736 -13.91 -32.68 -10.99
N PRO A 737 -12.94 -32.06 -10.29
CA PRO A 737 -11.93 -31.19 -10.92
C PRO A 737 -11.27 -31.84 -12.12
N GLU A 738 -10.89 -33.12 -12.01
CA GLU A 738 -10.24 -33.90 -13.06
C GLU A 738 -11.20 -34.32 -14.18
N GLU A 739 -12.51 -34.26 -13.99
CA GLU A 739 -13.46 -34.44 -15.09
C GLU A 739 -13.61 -33.16 -15.92
N LEU A 740 -13.53 -32.00 -15.25
CA LEU A 740 -13.65 -30.69 -15.86
C LEU A 740 -12.35 -30.28 -16.58
N PHE A 741 -11.23 -30.22 -15.86
CA PHE A 741 -9.95 -29.70 -16.34
C PHE A 741 -8.99 -30.79 -16.81
N LYS A 742 -8.07 -30.43 -17.72
CA LYS A 742 -7.01 -31.33 -18.21
C LYS A 742 -6.03 -31.72 -17.11
N ASP A 743 -5.53 -30.75 -16.35
CA ASP A 743 -4.55 -30.91 -15.27
C ASP A 743 -4.80 -29.89 -14.13
N PRO A 744 -5.83 -30.10 -13.28
CA PRO A 744 -6.19 -29.16 -12.22
C PRO A 744 -5.33 -29.26 -10.96
N GLN A 745 -4.46 -30.28 -10.88
CA GLN A 745 -3.82 -30.65 -9.62
C GLN A 745 -2.59 -29.76 -9.37
N PRO A 746 -2.31 -29.43 -8.10
CA PRO A 746 -1.05 -28.79 -7.76
C PRO A 746 0.15 -29.68 -8.14
N LEU A 747 1.35 -29.12 -8.18
CA LEU A 747 2.55 -29.86 -8.56
C LEU A 747 3.00 -30.86 -7.48
N GLN A 748 2.77 -30.54 -6.20
CA GLN A 748 3.19 -31.37 -5.06
C GLN A 748 2.13 -31.46 -3.95
N THR A 749 2.32 -32.43 -3.05
CA THR A 749 1.50 -32.66 -1.84
C THR A 749 1.83 -31.66 -0.72
N ASN A 750 1.06 -31.68 0.37
CA ASN A 750 1.31 -30.90 1.59
C ASN A 750 2.78 -30.88 2.02
N GLY A 751 3.25 -29.71 2.47
CA GLY A 751 4.59 -29.54 3.04
C GLY A 751 5.73 -29.35 2.04
N HIS A 752 5.54 -29.57 0.74
CA HIS A 752 6.55 -29.31 -0.29
C HIS A 752 6.61 -27.85 -0.73
N ALA A 753 7.77 -27.41 -1.23
CA ALA A 753 7.95 -26.05 -1.77
C ALA A 753 6.92 -25.70 -2.85
N ASP A 754 6.66 -26.63 -3.78
CA ASP A 754 5.78 -26.42 -4.94
C ASP A 754 4.31 -26.81 -4.68
N MET A 755 3.89 -26.97 -3.43
CA MET A 755 2.54 -27.44 -3.12
C MET A 755 1.43 -26.49 -3.61
N HIS A 756 1.71 -25.20 -3.75
CA HIS A 756 0.78 -24.17 -4.26
C HIS A 756 1.02 -23.80 -5.72
N ARG A 757 1.89 -24.52 -6.42
CA ARG A 757 2.17 -24.28 -7.85
C ARG A 757 1.38 -25.24 -8.71
N HIS A 758 1.05 -24.80 -9.93
CA HIS A 758 0.17 -25.51 -10.87
C HIS A 758 0.74 -25.46 -12.28
N ASN A 759 0.42 -26.46 -13.10
CA ASN A 759 0.69 -26.45 -14.53
C ASN A 759 -0.41 -25.67 -15.27
N VAL A 760 -0.24 -24.36 -15.41
CA VAL A 760 -1.27 -23.45 -15.96
C VAL A 760 -1.63 -23.79 -17.41
N ASP A 761 -0.69 -24.32 -18.19
CA ASP A 761 -0.96 -24.76 -19.58
C ASP A 761 -1.98 -25.90 -19.64
N GLY A 762 -2.15 -26.64 -18.54
CA GLY A 762 -3.13 -27.70 -18.38
C GLY A 762 -4.48 -27.26 -17.81
N PHE A 763 -4.70 -25.97 -17.53
CA PHE A 763 -5.92 -25.46 -16.91
C PHE A 763 -7.09 -25.22 -17.88
N TYR A 764 -7.31 -26.09 -18.87
CA TYR A 764 -8.42 -25.98 -19.83
C TYR A 764 -9.41 -27.14 -19.74
N TYR A 765 -10.64 -26.94 -20.23
CA TYR A 765 -11.70 -27.95 -20.12
C TYR A 765 -11.46 -29.15 -21.04
N LYS A 766 -11.77 -30.36 -20.56
CA LYS A 766 -11.67 -31.62 -21.34
C LYS A 766 -12.73 -31.77 -22.45
N LEU A 767 -13.73 -30.89 -22.50
CA LEU A 767 -14.78 -30.80 -23.53
C LEU A 767 -15.46 -32.13 -23.90
N THR A 768 -15.56 -33.06 -22.94
CA THR A 768 -16.34 -34.29 -23.07
C THR A 768 -17.84 -33.97 -23.16
N ASP A 769 -18.65 -34.90 -23.65
CA ASP A 769 -20.11 -34.71 -23.70
C ASP A 769 -20.69 -34.47 -22.30
N LYS A 770 -20.10 -35.12 -21.28
CA LYS A 770 -20.43 -34.91 -19.86
C LYS A 770 -20.16 -33.46 -19.43
N VAL A 771 -19.03 -32.86 -19.83
CA VAL A 771 -18.71 -31.45 -19.51
C VAL A 771 -19.61 -30.50 -20.30
N LYS A 772 -19.77 -30.72 -21.62
CA LYS A 772 -20.56 -29.85 -22.50
C LYS A 772 -22.04 -29.79 -22.14
N SER A 773 -22.57 -30.85 -21.56
CA SER A 773 -23.96 -30.92 -21.10
C SER A 773 -24.16 -30.34 -19.70
N HIS A 774 -23.08 -30.03 -18.97
CA HIS A 774 -23.16 -29.57 -17.59
C HIS A 774 -23.45 -28.06 -17.49
N PRO A 775 -24.24 -27.59 -16.50
CA PRO A 775 -24.53 -26.17 -16.30
C PRO A 775 -23.31 -25.26 -16.24
N ILE A 776 -22.21 -25.73 -15.61
CA ILE A 776 -20.91 -25.04 -15.64
C ILE A 776 -20.50 -24.59 -17.06
N TYR A 777 -20.70 -25.45 -18.07
CA TYR A 777 -20.40 -25.11 -19.46
C TYR A 777 -21.53 -24.32 -20.13
N THR A 778 -22.78 -24.79 -20.03
CA THR A 778 -23.92 -24.23 -20.77
C THR A 778 -24.30 -22.83 -20.31
N LYS A 779 -24.17 -22.54 -19.01
CA LYS A 779 -24.38 -21.20 -18.42
C LYS A 779 -23.15 -20.32 -18.45
N LYS A 780 -22.02 -20.81 -18.99
CA LYS A 780 -20.75 -20.09 -19.04
C LYS A 780 -20.30 -19.65 -17.64
N ILE A 781 -20.15 -20.61 -16.73
CA ILE A 781 -19.72 -20.35 -15.35
C ILE A 781 -18.20 -20.30 -15.29
N GLY A 782 -17.68 -19.29 -14.57
CA GLY A 782 -16.26 -19.03 -14.39
C GLY A 782 -15.59 -18.42 -15.63
N ASP A 783 -14.27 -18.32 -15.57
CA ASP A 783 -13.47 -17.75 -16.64
C ASP A 783 -13.59 -18.58 -17.94
N GLN A 784 -14.17 -17.97 -18.98
CA GLN A 784 -14.51 -18.64 -20.22
C GLN A 784 -13.30 -18.95 -21.11
N ARG A 785 -12.12 -18.43 -20.77
CA ARG A 785 -10.87 -18.80 -21.44
C ARG A 785 -10.64 -20.31 -21.42
N TRP A 786 -11.00 -20.97 -20.33
CA TRP A 786 -10.80 -22.42 -20.17
C TRP A 786 -11.78 -23.28 -20.97
N ALA A 787 -12.95 -22.72 -21.33
CA ALA A 787 -13.98 -23.41 -22.10
C ALA A 787 -13.63 -23.58 -23.58
N THR A 788 -12.54 -22.96 -24.05
CA THR A 788 -12.00 -23.15 -25.40
C THR A 788 -11.42 -24.55 -25.62
N GLY A 789 -11.04 -25.25 -24.55
CA GLY A 789 -10.37 -26.54 -24.61
C GLY A 789 -8.92 -26.48 -25.10
N ALA A 790 -8.32 -25.29 -25.10
CA ALA A 790 -6.94 -25.06 -25.51
C ALA A 790 -6.07 -24.60 -24.32
N PRO A 791 -4.77 -24.97 -24.30
CA PRO A 791 -3.81 -24.40 -23.36
C PRO A 791 -3.79 -22.87 -23.40
N TRP A 792 -3.54 -22.25 -22.25
CA TRP A 792 -3.22 -20.83 -22.18
C TRP A 792 -1.87 -20.56 -22.85
N LYS A 793 -1.78 -19.47 -23.62
CA LYS A 793 -0.56 -19.07 -24.34
C LYS A 793 -0.31 -17.58 -24.18
#